data_AF-A0A933YA37-F1
#
_entry.id   AF-A0A933YA37-F1
#
_cell.length_a   1.000
_cell.length_b   1.000
_cell.length_c   1.000
_cell.angle_alpha   90.00
_cell.angle_beta   90.00
_cell.angle_gamma   90.00
#
_symmetry.space_group_name_H-M   'P 1'
#
loop_
_entity.id
_entity.type
_entity.pdbx_description
1 polymer ?
#
loop_
_entity_poly.entity_id
_entity_poly.type
_entity_poly.pdbx_seq_one_letter_code
_entity_poly.pdbx_strand_id
1 'polypeptide(L)'
;MKIQERWIISLILAALLTGCGGGSSSHDDGQRDTTPLTVTGITPPDGATDIAISTTVSANFSRAVKCSAITLANVVLAADAGAVAGTIACSGSSATFTPARPLDYSTRYTLTVSADVRDSDDRGMDYAFSSGFMTAAVPPPASYSIAGAVNGLTSGKTVTLRNNGGNDVTVVDNGGFAFSKPVASGGAYNVTIEIQPERQTCTVTNGSGVVAAAIVGDITVTCITNSYPVGGAVTGLGDGWNVVLQNNGADDLMIPGNGRFSFSKPVDSGTDYHIAVRTQPEGQTCTVSNAAGTVDAVGISDITVSCVTHTYTIGGAVSGLGVGKQALLRNNGTDELVIAADGSFDFSRLISYGDTFDATVLTQPAGQSCTVNNGSGIGKGLNFHLTAISVVCVDIPLPRSQANSGSVTLSWGATNAARYNLYYSTAPGCDPHNYASCLGGMMKTGVSSPYLLTGLSNGQPYWFRVEAVVSGGSAISAEIGARPDRLVTNKDVRAIVADANGMTYLGGNFTHIGVRSGGGVPIDAMNGDIGAFPLVNGTVNAVAADGSGGWYIGGTFTAAGGVVRNNLAHVLANGALDMSWNPNANGVVFALAVSGNTVYAGGAFTTIGGVARSNIAALDSAGLATPWAPNANAAVYALAVSGATVYAGGAFTSIGGAAYAGLAALDNAGAPIWGPTISGGNINTTPAVYALAVSANIVYAGGNFTSVDVVGRSRLAAFDITAGTLLGWNPGADNTVSALAVAAGRVYAGGYFANAGGSPRNHLAAFNAGTGALDTGWDPNAVGIIGSNPAVNALAISGGTVYVGGNFTTLQNVERNYLAAVDAGSGALTTWYPNANAAVYALAVAGNTLYAGGGFTAVRGVTRNRLAALNSNHGIVTAWDPNAGSTVHALALSNGRVYAGGAFTFMSGAPYNRLAAIDAVSGAPDAAWNPDANGTVFALTALGGRVYAGGMFTSVSGVPRSYLAAVDTATGTLDSAWSPSASNHVYTLAASGATVYAGGNFTTINGDPSYQRLVALDAFNGAPTPGWGIYGANAAVNTLVISGSTVYAGGVFTNIGGLTRQYLAALDLARGNTITTWSPVANGAVNALAVSGGAVYAGGAFTAIGGVTRSHLAAVDAAGALTSWDPDANNTVNALAVVGNAVYAGGLFTAVGGEPVPGLALLPP
;
A
#
# COMPACT_ATOMS: atom_id res chain seq x y z
N MET A 1 100.04 -42.66 -57.02
CA MET A 1 101.48 -42.94 -56.78
C MET A 1 101.58 -43.77 -55.49
N LYS A 2 102.37 -44.85 -55.38
CA LYS A 2 103.36 -45.43 -56.31
C LYS A 2 103.28 -46.98 -56.36
N ILE A 3 103.39 -47.55 -57.57
CA ILE A 3 104.32 -48.59 -58.07
C ILE A 3 104.84 -49.70 -57.11
N GLN A 4 104.90 -50.93 -57.65
CA GLN A 4 105.85 -52.00 -57.31
C GLN A 4 106.71 -52.41 -58.53
N GLU A 5 107.83 -53.10 -58.27
CA GLU A 5 108.80 -53.75 -59.18
C GLU A 5 109.62 -52.95 -60.22
N ARG A 6 110.94 -52.94 -60.02
CA ARG A 6 111.92 -53.64 -60.89
C ARG A 6 113.33 -53.69 -60.25
N TRP A 7 114.18 -54.62 -60.74
CA TRP A 7 115.64 -54.76 -60.54
C TRP A 7 116.18 -55.60 -59.36
N ILE A 8 117.49 -55.87 -59.40
CA ILE A 8 118.14 -57.17 -59.09
C ILE A 8 119.41 -57.01 -58.21
N ILE A 9 119.87 -58.14 -57.66
CA ILE A 9 121.14 -58.43 -56.94
C ILE A 9 122.40 -57.74 -57.55
N SER A 10 123.35 -57.37 -56.69
CA SER A 10 124.73 -57.04 -57.06
C SER A 10 125.70 -58.20 -56.81
N LEU A 11 126.59 -58.49 -57.76
CA LEU A 11 128.06 -58.32 -57.65
C LEU A 11 128.80 -58.83 -58.91
N ILE A 12 129.97 -58.21 -59.19
CA ILE A 12 131.22 -58.72 -59.82
C ILE A 12 131.17 -60.07 -60.58
N LEU A 13 131.77 -60.27 -61.76
CA LEU A 13 132.45 -59.45 -62.79
C LEU A 13 132.84 -60.40 -63.97
N ALA A 14 133.25 -59.85 -65.11
CA ALA A 14 134.11 -60.48 -66.13
C ALA A 14 133.52 -61.50 -67.14
N ALA A 15 133.64 -61.10 -68.41
CA ALA A 15 134.37 -61.79 -69.49
C ALA A 15 133.74 -62.98 -70.27
N LEU A 16 133.91 -62.87 -71.60
CA LEU A 16 134.26 -63.89 -72.61
C LEU A 16 133.57 -65.28 -72.57
N LEU A 17 132.78 -65.66 -73.60
CA LEU A 17 133.22 -66.19 -74.92
C LEU A 17 133.76 -67.64 -74.89
N THR A 18 133.18 -68.48 -75.76
CA THR A 18 133.69 -69.76 -76.35
C THR A 18 133.81 -71.02 -75.46
N GLY A 19 133.85 -72.20 -76.13
CA GLY A 19 133.98 -73.54 -75.52
C GLY A 19 132.65 -74.29 -75.41
N CYS A 20 132.03 -74.87 -76.45
CA CYS A 20 132.53 -75.73 -77.54
C CYS A 20 133.06 -77.10 -77.08
N GLY A 21 132.43 -78.18 -77.58
CA GLY A 21 132.85 -79.59 -77.42
C GLY A 21 131.76 -80.47 -76.79
N GLY A 22 131.36 -81.60 -77.39
CA GLY A 22 131.71 -82.12 -78.71
C GLY A 22 130.95 -83.42 -79.02
N GLY A 23 130.16 -83.44 -80.09
CA GLY A 23 129.25 -84.55 -80.42
C GLY A 23 129.72 -85.46 -81.56
N SER A 24 130.96 -85.95 -81.52
CA SER A 24 131.42 -86.97 -82.50
C SER A 24 132.74 -87.65 -82.11
N SER A 25 132.70 -88.95 -81.83
CA SER A 25 133.81 -89.88 -82.11
C SER A 25 133.29 -91.31 -82.21
N SER A 26 132.58 -91.61 -83.29
CA SER A 26 132.34 -92.99 -83.72
C SER A 26 133.68 -93.67 -83.99
N HIS A 27 133.82 -94.92 -83.57
CA HIS A 27 134.83 -95.82 -84.14
C HIS A 27 134.12 -96.94 -84.90
N ASP A 28 134.71 -97.33 -86.01
CA ASP A 28 134.20 -98.34 -86.92
C ASP A 28 134.63 -99.74 -86.45
N ASP A 29 133.69 -100.66 -86.29
CA ASP A 29 133.98 -102.08 -86.44
C ASP A 29 132.70 -102.90 -86.75
N GLY A 30 132.84 -103.93 -87.57
CA GLY A 30 131.76 -104.60 -88.31
C GLY A 30 130.89 -105.59 -87.51
N GLN A 31 130.41 -105.23 -86.32
CA GLN A 31 129.45 -106.03 -85.54
C GLN A 31 128.00 -105.59 -85.83
N ARG A 32 127.05 -106.53 -85.88
CA ARG A 32 125.62 -106.18 -86.04
C ARG A 32 125.09 -105.55 -84.75
N ASP A 33 124.69 -104.29 -84.83
CA ASP A 33 124.12 -103.57 -83.69
C ASP A 33 122.77 -104.18 -83.23
N THR A 34 122.82 -104.83 -82.08
CA THR A 34 121.68 -105.43 -81.38
C THR A 34 121.08 -104.54 -80.30
N THR A 35 121.53 -103.28 -80.15
CA THR A 35 121.02 -102.41 -79.07
C THR A 35 119.52 -102.09 -79.27
N PRO A 36 118.67 -102.28 -78.24
CA PRO A 36 117.24 -101.98 -78.34
C PRO A 36 116.93 -100.51 -78.61
N LEU A 37 115.72 -100.26 -79.12
CA LEU A 37 115.16 -98.92 -79.18
C LEU A 37 114.88 -98.40 -77.77
N THR A 38 115.10 -97.11 -77.53
CA THR A 38 114.87 -96.46 -76.23
C THR A 38 114.33 -95.05 -76.41
N VAL A 39 113.55 -94.56 -75.45
CA VAL A 39 113.17 -93.14 -75.35
C VAL A 39 114.32 -92.37 -74.70
N THR A 40 114.82 -91.34 -75.37
CA THR A 40 115.98 -90.52 -74.96
C THR A 40 115.60 -89.17 -74.38
N GLY A 41 114.35 -88.73 -74.55
CA GLY A 41 113.85 -87.49 -73.99
C GLY A 41 112.38 -87.28 -74.27
N ILE A 42 111.78 -86.34 -73.53
CA ILE A 42 110.36 -86.00 -73.59
C ILE A 42 110.17 -84.49 -73.42
N THR A 43 108.99 -84.00 -73.78
CA THR A 43 108.56 -82.62 -73.49
C THR A 43 107.04 -82.63 -73.28
N PRO A 44 106.49 -82.04 -72.19
CA PRO A 44 107.20 -81.53 -71.01
C PRO A 44 108.10 -82.59 -70.35
N PRO A 45 109.15 -82.19 -69.62
CA PRO A 45 109.95 -83.10 -68.79
C PRO A 45 109.14 -83.72 -67.65
N ASP A 46 109.60 -84.85 -67.13
CA ASP A 46 108.95 -85.57 -66.03
C ASP A 46 108.87 -84.72 -64.76
N GLY A 47 107.73 -84.76 -64.08
CA GLY A 47 107.44 -84.05 -62.84
C GLY A 47 107.14 -82.54 -62.97
N ALA A 48 107.14 -81.97 -64.19
CA ALA A 48 106.95 -80.53 -64.37
C ALA A 48 105.57 -80.01 -63.90
N THR A 49 105.50 -78.78 -63.41
CA THR A 49 104.28 -78.13 -62.87
C THR A 49 104.06 -76.74 -63.48
N ASP A 50 102.89 -76.14 -63.24
CA ASP A 50 102.43 -74.86 -63.83
C ASP A 50 102.51 -74.79 -65.36
N ILE A 51 102.40 -75.94 -66.03
CA ILE A 51 102.41 -76.03 -67.49
C ILE A 51 101.18 -75.32 -68.08
N ALA A 52 101.41 -74.48 -69.09
CA ALA A 52 100.34 -73.81 -69.81
C ALA A 52 99.42 -74.84 -70.49
N ILE A 53 98.11 -74.66 -70.34
CA ILE A 53 97.10 -75.63 -70.79
C ILE A 53 97.09 -75.90 -72.32
N SER A 54 97.75 -75.08 -73.12
CA SER A 54 97.86 -75.25 -74.58
C SER A 54 99.08 -76.05 -75.06
N THR A 55 99.75 -76.79 -74.16
CA THR A 55 101.01 -77.50 -74.46
C THR A 55 100.84 -78.74 -75.35
N THR A 56 101.78 -78.94 -76.27
CA THR A 56 101.98 -80.19 -77.04
C THR A 56 102.98 -81.10 -76.35
N VAL A 57 102.78 -82.42 -76.43
CA VAL A 57 103.59 -83.42 -75.69
C VAL A 57 104.33 -84.34 -76.65
N SER A 58 105.63 -84.55 -76.48
CA SER A 58 106.45 -85.36 -77.41
C SER A 58 107.39 -86.33 -76.72
N ALA A 59 107.65 -87.48 -77.35
CA ALA A 59 108.72 -88.42 -77.00
C ALA A 59 109.75 -88.53 -78.14
N ASN A 60 111.02 -88.49 -77.78
CA ASN A 60 112.16 -88.64 -78.67
C ASN A 60 112.86 -89.98 -78.39
N PHE A 61 113.36 -90.62 -79.44
CA PHE A 61 113.93 -91.96 -79.42
C PHE A 61 115.43 -91.95 -79.75
N SER A 62 116.14 -93.02 -79.40
CA SER A 62 117.59 -93.18 -79.63
C SER A 62 117.99 -93.35 -81.10
N ARG A 63 117.03 -93.68 -81.97
CA ARG A 63 117.20 -93.86 -83.42
C ARG A 63 115.88 -93.59 -84.14
N ALA A 64 115.90 -93.56 -85.47
CA ALA A 64 114.69 -93.30 -86.27
C ALA A 64 113.66 -94.42 -86.09
N VAL A 65 112.42 -94.05 -85.75
CA VAL A 65 111.33 -95.00 -85.53
C VAL A 65 110.55 -95.24 -86.83
N LYS A 66 109.93 -96.41 -86.94
CA LYS A 66 109.11 -96.82 -88.09
C LYS A 66 107.79 -96.04 -88.05
N CYS A 67 107.78 -94.81 -88.55
CA CYS A 67 106.66 -93.87 -88.37
C CYS A 67 105.28 -94.39 -88.80
N SER A 68 105.21 -95.33 -89.77
CA SER A 68 103.96 -96.00 -90.16
C SER A 68 103.37 -96.94 -89.08
N ALA A 69 104.12 -97.23 -88.03
CA ALA A 69 103.72 -98.04 -86.87
C ALA A 69 103.51 -97.21 -85.59
N ILE A 70 103.75 -95.89 -85.63
CA ILE A 70 103.41 -94.98 -84.51
C ILE A 70 101.93 -94.63 -84.60
N THR A 71 101.21 -94.83 -83.50
CA THR A 71 99.75 -94.66 -83.41
C THR A 71 99.36 -94.12 -82.03
N LEU A 72 98.13 -93.60 -81.92
CA LEU A 72 97.53 -93.20 -80.65
C LEU A 72 97.25 -94.39 -79.68
N ALA A 73 97.57 -95.63 -80.08
CA ALA A 73 97.47 -96.82 -79.23
C ALA A 73 98.83 -97.22 -78.62
N ASN A 74 99.96 -96.84 -79.22
CA ASN A 74 101.30 -97.10 -78.68
C ASN A 74 102.09 -95.83 -78.27
N VAL A 75 101.55 -94.64 -78.52
CA VAL A 75 101.95 -93.39 -77.84
C VAL A 75 100.68 -92.68 -77.34
N VAL A 76 100.43 -92.74 -76.03
CA VAL A 76 99.19 -92.31 -75.37
C VAL A 76 99.49 -91.17 -74.39
N LEU A 77 98.70 -90.10 -74.42
CA LEU A 77 98.63 -89.12 -73.33
C LEU A 77 97.33 -89.36 -72.54
N ALA A 78 97.39 -89.35 -71.21
CA ALA A 78 96.25 -89.53 -70.32
C ALA A 78 96.27 -88.54 -69.15
N ALA A 79 95.11 -88.23 -68.57
CA ALA A 79 95.00 -87.72 -67.21
C ALA A 79 94.69 -88.89 -66.25
N ASP A 80 94.67 -88.63 -64.95
CA ASP A 80 94.18 -89.60 -63.95
C ASP A 80 92.72 -90.06 -64.23
N ALA A 81 91.96 -89.26 -64.99
CA ALA A 81 90.60 -89.56 -65.43
C ALA A 81 90.49 -90.36 -66.76
N GLY A 82 91.61 -90.64 -67.45
CA GLY A 82 91.63 -91.41 -68.71
C GLY A 82 92.40 -90.76 -69.85
N ALA A 83 92.43 -91.42 -71.02
CA ALA A 83 93.18 -90.98 -72.20
C ALA A 83 92.66 -89.63 -72.76
N VAL A 84 93.59 -88.73 -73.05
CA VAL A 84 93.33 -87.44 -73.71
C VAL A 84 93.09 -87.67 -75.19
N ALA A 85 92.11 -86.99 -75.78
CA ALA A 85 91.91 -86.99 -77.23
C ALA A 85 92.90 -86.04 -77.92
N GLY A 86 93.53 -86.50 -79.01
CA GLY A 86 94.53 -85.74 -79.74
C GLY A 86 95.00 -86.45 -81.01
N THR A 87 96.02 -85.88 -81.67
CA THR A 87 96.66 -86.44 -82.87
C THR A 87 98.13 -86.71 -82.63
N ILE A 88 98.63 -87.87 -83.07
CA ILE A 88 100.05 -88.21 -83.05
C ILE A 88 100.68 -87.89 -84.43
N ALA A 89 101.86 -87.29 -84.44
CA ALA A 89 102.68 -87.07 -85.63
C ALA A 89 104.06 -87.66 -85.39
N CYS A 90 104.63 -88.36 -86.37
CA CYS A 90 105.96 -88.96 -86.28
C CYS A 90 106.91 -88.35 -87.32
N SER A 91 108.13 -88.05 -86.90
CA SER A 91 109.18 -87.50 -87.77
C SER A 91 110.55 -88.02 -87.32
N GLY A 92 111.16 -88.91 -88.11
CA GLY A 92 112.48 -89.47 -87.83
C GLY A 92 112.51 -90.23 -86.50
N SER A 93 113.20 -89.68 -85.50
CA SER A 93 113.32 -90.24 -84.15
C SER A 93 112.41 -89.56 -83.12
N SER A 94 111.28 -88.98 -83.53
CA SER A 94 110.34 -88.28 -82.62
C SER A 94 108.89 -88.62 -82.92
N ALA A 95 108.08 -88.73 -81.87
CA ALA A 95 106.63 -88.82 -81.92
C ALA A 95 106.00 -87.73 -81.03
N THR A 96 105.21 -86.84 -81.63
CA THR A 96 104.57 -85.69 -80.97
C THR A 96 103.06 -85.83 -80.95
N PHE A 97 102.49 -85.83 -79.75
CA PHE A 97 101.07 -85.81 -79.44
C PHE A 97 100.58 -84.36 -79.28
N THR A 98 99.54 -84.00 -80.02
CA THR A 98 98.86 -82.69 -79.89
C THR A 98 97.46 -82.90 -79.33
N PRO A 99 97.13 -82.39 -78.12
CA PRO A 99 95.78 -82.44 -77.57
C PRO A 99 94.76 -81.72 -78.45
N ALA A 100 93.56 -82.29 -78.61
CA ALA A 100 92.51 -81.75 -79.49
C ALA A 100 91.81 -80.50 -78.93
N ARG A 101 91.99 -80.21 -77.63
CA ARG A 101 91.56 -78.98 -76.94
C ARG A 101 92.63 -78.62 -75.90
N PRO A 102 92.68 -77.38 -75.40
CA PRO A 102 93.48 -77.06 -74.22
C PRO A 102 93.15 -78.01 -73.07
N LEU A 103 94.18 -78.39 -72.32
CA LEU A 103 94.10 -79.17 -71.10
C LEU A 103 93.33 -78.40 -70.01
N ASP A 104 92.83 -79.11 -69.01
CA ASP A 104 92.24 -78.45 -67.84
C ASP A 104 93.30 -77.83 -66.93
N TYR A 105 92.94 -76.74 -66.23
CA TYR A 105 93.76 -76.10 -65.21
C TYR A 105 93.95 -77.02 -63.99
N SER A 106 95.06 -76.87 -63.27
CA SER A 106 95.40 -77.55 -62.01
C SER A 106 95.31 -79.09 -62.07
N THR A 107 95.60 -79.68 -63.24
CA THR A 107 95.37 -81.09 -63.56
C THR A 107 96.66 -81.77 -64.01
N ARG A 108 96.86 -83.04 -63.62
CA ARG A 108 98.03 -83.87 -63.97
C ARG A 108 97.77 -84.76 -65.20
N TYR A 109 98.80 -84.91 -66.04
CA TYR A 109 98.80 -85.70 -67.26
C TYR A 109 100.06 -86.57 -67.36
N THR A 110 99.94 -87.75 -67.99
CA THR A 110 100.99 -88.77 -68.15
C THR A 110 101.05 -89.24 -69.60
N LEU A 111 102.22 -89.19 -70.22
CA LEU A 111 102.53 -89.78 -71.52
C LEU A 111 103.10 -91.19 -71.33
N THR A 112 102.60 -92.17 -72.09
CA THR A 112 103.10 -93.56 -72.12
C THR A 112 103.43 -93.99 -73.55
N VAL A 113 104.57 -94.65 -73.73
CA VAL A 113 105.07 -95.19 -75.00
C VAL A 113 105.22 -96.71 -74.85
N SER A 114 104.51 -97.50 -75.66
CA SER A 114 104.54 -98.98 -75.56
C SER A 114 105.89 -99.57 -75.99
N ALA A 115 106.23 -100.72 -75.40
CA ALA A 115 107.32 -101.58 -75.86
C ALA A 115 107.17 -101.99 -77.34
N ASP A 116 105.95 -101.94 -77.89
CA ASP A 116 105.62 -102.30 -79.28
C ASP A 116 106.07 -101.30 -80.35
N VAL A 117 106.65 -100.16 -79.97
CA VAL A 117 107.29 -99.26 -80.95
C VAL A 117 108.50 -99.97 -81.58
N ARG A 118 108.67 -99.83 -82.90
CA ARG A 118 109.75 -100.45 -83.69
C ARG A 118 110.56 -99.41 -84.44
N ASP A 119 111.85 -99.67 -84.64
CA ASP A 119 112.71 -98.89 -85.53
C ASP A 119 112.62 -99.34 -87.00
N SER A 120 113.38 -98.70 -87.90
CA SER A 120 113.41 -99.05 -89.33
C SER A 120 113.83 -100.50 -89.61
N ASP A 121 114.57 -101.12 -88.70
CA ASP A 121 115.15 -102.45 -88.82
C ASP A 121 114.33 -103.49 -88.03
N ASP A 122 113.10 -103.10 -87.62
CA ASP A 122 112.14 -103.86 -86.81
C ASP A 122 112.61 -104.25 -85.39
N ARG A 123 113.60 -103.54 -84.82
CA ARG A 123 113.99 -103.69 -83.41
C ARG A 123 113.00 -102.98 -82.49
N GLY A 124 112.67 -103.61 -81.36
CA GLY A 124 111.75 -103.08 -80.36
C GLY A 124 112.41 -102.32 -79.21
N MET A 125 111.58 -101.76 -78.33
CA MET A 125 111.99 -101.37 -76.98
C MET A 125 111.78 -102.56 -76.03
N ASP A 126 112.69 -102.78 -75.08
CA ASP A 126 112.57 -103.89 -74.11
C ASP A 126 111.35 -103.74 -73.17
N TYR A 127 111.00 -102.50 -72.84
CA TYR A 127 109.92 -102.15 -71.91
C TYR A 127 109.20 -100.89 -72.37
N ALA A 128 107.96 -100.69 -71.91
CA ALA A 128 107.22 -99.45 -72.10
C ALA A 128 107.80 -98.32 -71.24
N PHE A 129 107.79 -97.09 -71.75
CA PHE A 129 108.22 -95.87 -71.06
C PHE A 129 107.00 -95.04 -70.61
N SER A 130 107.07 -94.35 -69.47
CA SER A 130 105.99 -93.48 -68.98
C SER A 130 106.50 -92.31 -68.13
N SER A 131 105.81 -91.16 -68.16
CA SER A 131 106.20 -89.91 -67.48
C SER A 131 105.04 -88.89 -67.45
N GLY A 132 104.99 -87.93 -66.50
CA GLY A 132 103.90 -86.95 -66.42
C GLY A 132 104.23 -85.54 -65.87
N PHE A 133 103.28 -84.59 -66.04
CA PHE A 133 103.37 -83.17 -65.69
C PHE A 133 102.01 -82.59 -65.21
N MET A 134 101.94 -81.32 -64.77
CA MET A 134 100.74 -80.67 -64.21
C MET A 134 100.57 -79.18 -64.63
N THR A 135 99.33 -78.68 -64.67
CA THR A 135 98.94 -77.33 -65.16
C THR A 135 98.57 -76.30 -64.05
N ALA A 136 98.39 -75.01 -64.39
CA ALA A 136 98.26 -73.84 -63.48
C ALA A 136 96.83 -73.49 -62.93
N ALA A 137 96.60 -72.33 -62.27
CA ALA A 137 95.36 -71.98 -61.49
C ALA A 137 94.62 -70.64 -61.88
N VAL A 138 93.60 -70.18 -61.10
CA VAL A 138 92.48 -69.25 -61.51
C VAL A 138 92.14 -68.05 -60.53
N PRO A 139 91.62 -66.85 -60.95
CA PRO A 139 91.45 -65.60 -60.12
C PRO A 139 90.02 -64.92 -59.93
N PRO A 140 89.82 -63.80 -59.13
CA PRO A 140 88.50 -63.28 -58.57
C PRO A 140 88.03 -61.76 -58.78
N PRO A 141 86.85 -61.26 -58.25
CA PRO A 141 86.11 -59.97 -58.62
C PRO A 141 85.84 -58.82 -57.52
N ALA A 142 84.90 -57.83 -57.73
CA ALA A 142 84.82 -56.44 -57.08
C ALA A 142 83.44 -55.81 -56.56
N SER A 143 83.38 -54.52 -56.07
CA SER A 143 82.26 -53.85 -55.28
C SER A 143 82.03 -52.28 -55.39
N TYR A 144 80.96 -51.67 -54.77
CA TYR A 144 80.46 -50.24 -54.95
C TYR A 144 79.81 -49.55 -53.69
N SER A 145 79.32 -48.29 -53.73
CA SER A 145 78.84 -47.47 -52.55
C SER A 145 77.38 -46.92 -52.60
N ILE A 146 76.90 -46.34 -51.47
CA ILE A 146 75.51 -45.85 -51.24
C ILE A 146 75.48 -44.40 -50.73
N ALA A 147 74.59 -43.53 -51.28
CA ALA A 147 74.45 -42.11 -50.98
C ALA A 147 73.02 -41.55 -51.19
N GLY A 148 72.79 -40.29 -50.81
CA GLY A 148 71.51 -39.58 -50.93
C GLY A 148 71.58 -38.09 -50.55
N ALA A 149 70.45 -37.43 -50.29
CA ALA A 149 70.37 -36.03 -49.84
C ALA A 149 69.28 -35.75 -48.79
N VAL A 150 69.49 -34.72 -47.95
CA VAL A 150 68.54 -34.21 -46.94
C VAL A 150 68.08 -32.79 -47.30
N ASN A 151 66.77 -32.54 -47.20
CA ASN A 151 66.11 -31.26 -47.45
C ASN A 151 65.13 -30.89 -46.32
N GLY A 152 64.92 -29.59 -46.08
CA GLY A 152 63.98 -29.06 -45.08
C GLY A 152 64.48 -29.08 -43.63
N LEU A 153 65.71 -29.54 -43.36
CA LEU A 153 66.34 -29.48 -42.04
C LEU A 153 66.62 -28.01 -41.67
N THR A 154 66.15 -27.57 -40.50
CA THR A 154 66.40 -26.21 -40.01
C THR A 154 67.85 -26.08 -39.53
N SER A 155 68.52 -24.97 -39.87
CA SER A 155 69.94 -24.77 -39.53
C SER A 155 70.19 -24.87 -38.02
N GLY A 156 71.25 -25.58 -37.64
CA GLY A 156 71.56 -25.90 -36.24
C GLY A 156 70.76 -27.06 -35.64
N LYS A 157 69.91 -27.75 -36.42
CA LYS A 157 69.34 -29.07 -36.06
C LYS A 157 70.04 -30.18 -36.83
N THR A 158 69.95 -31.41 -36.33
CA THR A 158 70.62 -32.58 -36.92
C THR A 158 69.64 -33.74 -37.10
N VAL A 159 69.87 -34.58 -38.12
CA VAL A 159 69.15 -35.83 -38.34
C VAL A 159 70.16 -36.96 -38.50
N THR A 160 69.93 -38.10 -37.86
CA THR A 160 70.81 -39.28 -38.00
C THR A 160 70.13 -40.34 -38.84
N LEU A 161 70.82 -40.80 -39.88
CA LEU A 161 70.39 -41.83 -40.83
C LEU A 161 71.22 -43.10 -40.63
N ARG A 162 70.61 -44.27 -40.79
CA ARG A 162 71.25 -45.59 -40.60
C ARG A 162 71.01 -46.48 -41.81
N ASN A 163 72.06 -47.06 -42.38
CA ASN A 163 71.99 -48.09 -43.42
C ASN A 163 72.24 -49.49 -42.84
N ASN A 164 71.44 -50.48 -43.23
CA ASN A 164 71.62 -51.90 -42.94
C ASN A 164 71.89 -52.24 -41.45
N GLY A 165 71.33 -51.45 -40.52
CA GLY A 165 71.41 -51.73 -39.09
C GLY A 165 72.73 -51.39 -38.38
N GLY A 166 73.71 -50.76 -39.05
CA GLY A 166 75.03 -50.52 -38.43
C GLY A 166 76.04 -49.76 -39.29
N ASN A 167 75.59 -48.73 -40.00
CA ASN A 167 76.39 -47.89 -40.88
C ASN A 167 75.68 -46.53 -40.93
N ASP A 168 76.03 -45.66 -40.00
CA ASP A 168 75.23 -44.48 -39.66
C ASP A 168 75.91 -43.20 -40.14
N VAL A 169 75.11 -42.17 -40.45
CA VAL A 169 75.58 -40.83 -40.81
C VAL A 169 74.66 -39.77 -40.19
N THR A 170 75.23 -38.84 -39.45
CA THR A 170 74.52 -37.66 -38.94
C THR A 170 74.70 -36.51 -39.92
N VAL A 171 73.59 -35.92 -40.35
CA VAL A 171 73.53 -34.78 -41.26
C VAL A 171 73.10 -33.54 -40.46
N VAL A 172 73.82 -32.43 -40.64
CA VAL A 172 73.74 -31.23 -39.76
C VAL A 172 73.23 -29.97 -40.46
N ASP A 173 73.11 -30.01 -41.79
CA ASP A 173 72.55 -28.99 -42.68
C ASP A 173 71.98 -29.67 -43.92
N ASN A 174 71.19 -28.97 -44.73
CA ASN A 174 70.66 -29.52 -45.99
C ASN A 174 71.79 -29.78 -47.00
N GLY A 175 71.77 -30.96 -47.64
CA GLY A 175 72.82 -31.36 -48.57
C GLY A 175 72.92 -32.87 -48.78
N GLY A 176 73.94 -33.29 -49.53
CA GLY A 176 74.21 -34.70 -49.83
C GLY A 176 74.87 -35.45 -48.66
N PHE A 177 74.57 -36.73 -48.52
CA PHE A 177 75.20 -37.66 -47.59
C PHE A 177 75.66 -38.94 -48.29
N ALA A 178 76.67 -39.62 -47.73
CA ALA A 178 77.14 -40.91 -48.24
C ALA A 178 77.53 -41.83 -47.07
N PHE A 179 77.28 -43.14 -47.22
CA PHE A 179 77.61 -44.13 -46.21
C PHE A 179 79.04 -44.66 -46.37
N SER A 180 79.75 -44.81 -45.24
CA SER A 180 81.18 -45.11 -45.22
C SER A 180 81.56 -46.51 -45.74
N LYS A 181 80.71 -47.52 -45.48
CA LYS A 181 80.95 -48.91 -45.88
C LYS A 181 80.32 -49.21 -47.26
N PRO A 182 81.11 -49.62 -48.28
CA PRO A 182 80.59 -50.07 -49.57
C PRO A 182 79.89 -51.44 -49.48
N VAL A 183 79.06 -51.74 -50.48
CA VAL A 183 78.28 -52.97 -50.65
C VAL A 183 78.69 -53.64 -51.97
N ALA A 184 78.77 -54.98 -51.99
CA ALA A 184 79.14 -55.73 -53.19
C ALA A 184 78.07 -55.63 -54.30
N SER A 185 78.47 -55.83 -55.55
CA SER A 185 77.50 -55.89 -56.66
C SER A 185 76.49 -57.02 -56.43
N GLY A 186 75.19 -56.71 -56.48
CA GLY A 186 74.10 -57.63 -56.09
C GLY A 186 73.76 -57.65 -54.59
N GLY A 187 74.44 -56.88 -53.74
CA GLY A 187 74.09 -56.72 -52.32
C GLY A 187 73.00 -55.68 -52.08
N ALA A 188 72.23 -55.84 -51.00
CA ALA A 188 71.10 -54.96 -50.65
C ALA A 188 71.48 -53.79 -49.71
N TYR A 189 70.67 -52.73 -49.73
CA TYR A 189 70.73 -51.59 -48.80
C TYR A 189 69.33 -51.25 -48.24
N ASN A 190 69.28 -50.64 -47.05
CA ASN A 190 68.05 -50.20 -46.39
C ASN A 190 68.36 -49.07 -45.39
N VAL A 191 67.79 -47.88 -45.63
CA VAL A 191 68.11 -46.63 -44.95
C VAL A 191 66.92 -46.08 -44.18
N THR A 192 67.10 -45.88 -42.87
CA THR A 192 66.09 -45.35 -41.94
C THR A 192 66.60 -44.12 -41.20
N ILE A 193 65.69 -43.32 -40.62
CA ILE A 193 66.05 -42.30 -39.62
C ILE A 193 66.17 -42.99 -38.27
N GLU A 194 67.26 -42.71 -37.55
CA GLU A 194 67.53 -43.15 -36.18
C GLU A 194 67.17 -42.05 -35.16
N ILE A 195 67.50 -40.80 -35.47
CA ILE A 195 67.26 -39.64 -34.59
C ILE A 195 66.60 -38.53 -35.41
N GLN A 196 65.44 -38.08 -34.96
CA GLN A 196 64.72 -36.93 -35.51
C GLN A 196 65.28 -35.61 -34.92
N PRO A 197 65.37 -34.53 -35.70
CA PRO A 197 65.68 -33.18 -35.21
C PRO A 197 64.61 -32.65 -34.25
N GLU A 198 65.02 -31.88 -33.24
CA GLU A 198 64.09 -31.22 -32.32
C GLU A 198 63.13 -30.27 -33.05
N ARG A 199 61.82 -30.37 -32.73
CA ARG A 199 60.71 -29.55 -33.28
C ARG A 199 60.46 -29.71 -34.78
N GLN A 200 61.12 -30.66 -35.43
CA GLN A 200 60.88 -31.03 -36.83
C GLN A 200 60.60 -32.54 -36.95
N THR A 201 60.02 -32.95 -38.08
CA THR A 201 59.78 -34.36 -38.43
C THR A 201 60.36 -34.64 -39.81
N CYS A 202 61.35 -35.53 -39.88
CA CYS A 202 61.95 -36.01 -41.14
C CYS A 202 61.36 -37.35 -41.59
N THR A 203 61.38 -37.59 -42.91
CA THR A 203 60.91 -38.82 -43.58
C THR A 203 61.87 -39.22 -44.71
N VAL A 204 61.99 -40.53 -45.00
CA VAL A 204 62.91 -41.07 -46.03
C VAL A 204 62.12 -41.61 -47.23
N THR A 205 62.60 -41.32 -48.44
CA THR A 205 62.11 -41.83 -49.73
C THR A 205 63.26 -42.54 -50.47
N ASN A 206 62.95 -43.56 -51.26
CA ASN A 206 63.91 -44.46 -51.95
C ASN A 206 64.94 -45.15 -51.03
N GLY A 207 64.62 -45.32 -49.74
CA GLY A 207 65.56 -45.79 -48.72
C GLY A 207 66.13 -47.20 -48.90
N SER A 208 65.57 -48.07 -49.75
CA SER A 208 65.99 -49.48 -49.86
C SER A 208 66.03 -50.00 -51.31
N GLY A 209 66.92 -50.97 -51.56
CA GLY A 209 67.16 -51.52 -52.89
C GLY A 209 68.37 -52.46 -52.96
N VAL A 210 68.90 -52.66 -54.18
CA VAL A 210 70.04 -53.57 -54.48
C VAL A 210 71.05 -52.86 -55.39
N VAL A 211 72.35 -53.10 -55.16
CA VAL A 211 73.46 -52.45 -55.87
C VAL A 211 73.69 -53.05 -57.25
N ALA A 212 73.24 -52.35 -58.28
CA ALA A 212 73.35 -52.74 -59.70
C ALA A 212 74.67 -52.26 -60.35
N ALA A 213 75.81 -52.74 -59.86
CA ALA A 213 77.16 -52.46 -60.38
C ALA A 213 77.54 -50.96 -60.52
N ALA A 214 76.92 -50.09 -59.72
CA ALA A 214 77.14 -48.65 -59.71
C ALA A 214 76.88 -48.07 -58.30
N ILE A 215 77.10 -46.77 -58.13
CA ILE A 215 76.77 -46.04 -56.90
C ILE A 215 75.26 -45.80 -56.83
N VAL A 216 74.64 -46.09 -55.69
CA VAL A 216 73.26 -45.69 -55.36
C VAL A 216 73.29 -44.25 -54.83
N GLY A 217 72.40 -43.36 -55.29
CA GLY A 217 72.49 -41.92 -55.01
C GLY A 217 71.16 -41.15 -54.95
N ASP A 218 70.02 -41.82 -55.06
CA ASP A 218 68.68 -41.25 -55.22
C ASP A 218 67.85 -41.21 -53.91
N ILE A 219 68.43 -41.67 -52.80
CA ILE A 219 67.80 -41.66 -51.48
C ILE A 219 67.55 -40.21 -51.05
N THR A 220 66.30 -39.87 -50.72
CA THR A 220 65.92 -38.49 -50.38
C THR A 220 65.27 -38.43 -49.00
N VAL A 221 65.70 -37.50 -48.16
CA VAL A 221 65.14 -37.24 -46.82
C VAL A 221 64.51 -35.86 -46.81
N THR A 222 63.28 -35.74 -46.32
CA THR A 222 62.54 -34.46 -46.26
C THR A 222 62.06 -34.21 -44.84
N CYS A 223 62.37 -33.03 -44.30
CA CYS A 223 62.00 -32.58 -42.95
C CYS A 223 61.01 -31.41 -42.99
N ILE A 224 60.07 -31.39 -42.06
CA ILE A 224 59.07 -30.31 -41.87
C ILE A 224 59.05 -29.84 -40.41
N THR A 225 58.63 -28.59 -40.17
CA THR A 225 58.47 -28.04 -38.81
C THR A 225 57.10 -28.43 -38.23
N ASN A 226 57.08 -28.72 -36.93
CA ASN A 226 55.85 -29.10 -36.22
C ASN A 226 55.10 -27.84 -35.75
N SER A 227 53.76 -27.84 -35.84
CA SER A 227 52.90 -26.72 -35.42
C SER A 227 51.85 -27.16 -34.41
N TYR A 228 51.41 -26.23 -33.55
CA TYR A 228 50.56 -26.51 -32.39
C TYR A 228 49.42 -25.48 -32.26
N PRO A 229 48.27 -25.86 -31.67
CA PRO A 229 47.17 -24.93 -31.46
C PRO A 229 47.53 -23.87 -30.40
N VAL A 230 46.95 -22.68 -30.57
CA VAL A 230 46.95 -21.59 -29.59
C VAL A 230 45.51 -21.38 -29.13
N GLY A 231 45.29 -21.19 -27.83
CA GLY A 231 43.95 -21.12 -27.25
C GLY A 231 43.94 -20.75 -25.77
N GLY A 232 42.75 -20.74 -25.18
CA GLY A 232 42.53 -20.18 -23.86
C GLY A 232 41.09 -20.34 -23.35
N ALA A 233 40.66 -19.43 -22.49
CA ALA A 233 39.28 -19.31 -22.03
C ALA A 233 38.80 -17.85 -21.95
N VAL A 234 37.51 -17.63 -22.20
CA VAL A 234 36.79 -16.36 -22.01
C VAL A 234 35.83 -16.47 -20.82
N THR A 235 35.84 -15.47 -19.94
CA THR A 235 34.92 -15.32 -18.81
C THR A 235 34.36 -13.89 -18.74
N GLY A 236 33.13 -13.76 -18.22
CA GLY A 236 32.43 -12.47 -18.08
C GLY A 236 31.79 -11.92 -19.35
N LEU A 237 31.87 -12.62 -20.49
CA LEU A 237 31.18 -12.22 -21.73
C LEU A 237 29.67 -12.40 -21.57
N GLY A 238 28.87 -11.41 -21.99
CA GLY A 238 27.42 -11.44 -21.82
C GLY A 238 26.69 -12.42 -22.75
N ASP A 239 25.47 -12.82 -22.38
CA ASP A 239 24.65 -13.72 -23.21
C ASP A 239 24.17 -13.04 -24.51
N GLY A 240 24.44 -13.67 -25.65
CA GLY A 240 24.17 -13.11 -26.99
C GLY A 240 25.22 -12.11 -27.49
N TRP A 241 26.25 -11.82 -26.70
CA TRP A 241 27.36 -10.96 -27.08
C TRP A 241 28.48 -11.73 -27.77
N ASN A 242 29.37 -11.02 -28.46
CA ASN A 242 30.58 -11.60 -29.03
C ASN A 242 31.80 -10.69 -28.82
N VAL A 243 32.96 -11.32 -28.70
CA VAL A 243 34.28 -10.67 -28.75
C VAL A 243 35.05 -11.27 -29.92
N VAL A 244 35.81 -10.45 -30.65
CA VAL A 244 36.72 -10.93 -31.70
C VAL A 244 38.16 -10.82 -31.21
N LEU A 245 38.80 -11.97 -31.03
CA LEU A 245 40.23 -12.07 -30.77
C LEU A 245 40.99 -12.19 -32.09
N GLN A 246 42.25 -11.77 -32.10
CA GLN A 246 43.13 -11.84 -33.26
C GLN A 246 44.53 -12.30 -32.82
N ASN A 247 45.16 -13.22 -33.55
CA ASN A 247 46.50 -13.74 -33.26
C ASN A 247 47.52 -13.26 -34.31
N ASN A 248 48.64 -12.66 -33.89
CA ASN A 248 49.71 -12.19 -34.80
C ASN A 248 49.23 -11.23 -35.91
N GLY A 249 48.19 -10.44 -35.63
CA GLY A 249 47.59 -9.53 -36.62
C GLY A 249 46.71 -10.23 -37.68
N ALA A 250 46.43 -11.53 -37.52
CA ALA A 250 45.63 -12.36 -38.41
C ALA A 250 44.79 -13.40 -37.63
N ASP A 251 44.18 -14.36 -38.35
CA ASP A 251 43.32 -15.41 -37.79
C ASP A 251 42.28 -14.92 -36.79
N ASP A 252 41.36 -14.06 -37.25
CA ASP A 252 40.31 -13.50 -36.41
C ASP A 252 39.35 -14.59 -35.91
N LEU A 253 39.16 -14.69 -34.60
CA LEU A 253 38.27 -15.65 -33.94
C LEU A 253 37.15 -14.92 -33.20
N MET A 254 35.93 -15.00 -33.72
CA MET A 254 34.73 -14.57 -33.01
C MET A 254 34.35 -15.61 -31.95
N ILE A 255 34.17 -15.17 -30.71
CA ILE A 255 33.75 -16.00 -29.58
C ILE A 255 32.35 -15.53 -29.11
N PRO A 256 31.30 -16.38 -29.21
CA PRO A 256 29.91 -15.98 -28.95
C PRO A 256 29.39 -16.32 -27.53
N GLY A 257 30.29 -16.58 -26.58
CA GLY A 257 29.92 -16.93 -25.20
C GLY A 257 31.12 -17.33 -24.34
N ASN A 258 30.89 -17.50 -23.03
CA ASN A 258 31.91 -17.96 -22.09
C ASN A 258 32.32 -19.42 -22.34
N GLY A 259 33.61 -19.74 -22.18
CA GLY A 259 34.13 -21.09 -22.42
C GLY A 259 35.57 -21.12 -22.90
N ARG A 260 36.05 -22.30 -23.30
CA ARG A 260 37.39 -22.45 -23.91
C ARG A 260 37.34 -22.15 -25.41
N PHE A 261 38.43 -21.59 -25.95
CA PHE A 261 38.59 -21.29 -27.36
C PHE A 261 39.95 -21.76 -27.88
N SER A 262 40.08 -21.93 -29.19
CA SER A 262 41.37 -22.11 -29.87
C SER A 262 41.31 -21.52 -31.28
N PHE A 263 42.41 -20.95 -31.73
CA PHE A 263 42.57 -20.39 -33.07
C PHE A 263 42.53 -21.47 -34.15
N SER A 264 42.04 -21.10 -35.34
CA SER A 264 41.80 -22.06 -36.43
C SER A 264 43.09 -22.48 -37.14
N LYS A 265 44.10 -21.62 -37.10
CA LYS A 265 45.44 -21.88 -37.64
C LYS A 265 46.38 -22.29 -36.49
N PRO A 266 46.97 -23.50 -36.51
CA PRO A 266 48.08 -23.82 -35.62
C PRO A 266 49.30 -22.95 -35.97
N VAL A 267 50.14 -22.72 -34.97
CA VAL A 267 51.32 -21.85 -35.03
C VAL A 267 52.59 -22.70 -34.91
N ASP A 268 53.61 -22.40 -35.71
CA ASP A 268 54.83 -23.20 -35.82
C ASP A 268 55.65 -23.16 -34.52
N SER A 269 56.20 -24.30 -34.12
CA SER A 269 57.00 -24.44 -32.89
C SER A 269 58.27 -23.61 -32.94
N GLY A 270 58.44 -22.70 -31.97
CA GLY A 270 59.50 -21.69 -31.96
C GLY A 270 59.13 -20.36 -32.62
N THR A 271 57.89 -20.18 -33.06
CA THR A 271 57.36 -18.86 -33.44
C THR A 271 56.49 -18.28 -32.33
N ASP A 272 56.41 -16.95 -32.27
CA ASP A 272 55.62 -16.24 -31.26
C ASP A 272 54.13 -16.19 -31.62
N TYR A 273 53.29 -16.15 -30.58
CA TYR A 273 51.89 -15.78 -30.66
C TYR A 273 51.65 -14.43 -29.97
N HIS A 274 50.67 -13.67 -30.43
CA HIS A 274 50.30 -12.38 -29.85
C HIS A 274 48.80 -12.13 -30.06
N ILE A 275 48.03 -12.29 -28.98
CA ILE A 275 46.58 -12.15 -28.95
C ILE A 275 46.18 -10.72 -28.61
N ALA A 276 45.41 -10.09 -29.49
CA ALA A 276 44.74 -8.82 -29.24
C ALA A 276 43.22 -8.98 -29.30
N VAL A 277 42.48 -8.13 -28.59
CA VAL A 277 41.05 -7.94 -28.87
C VAL A 277 40.93 -7.02 -30.07
N ARG A 278 40.49 -7.56 -31.21
CA ARG A 278 40.26 -6.79 -32.44
C ARG A 278 38.89 -6.11 -32.45
N THR A 279 37.90 -6.69 -31.78
CA THR A 279 36.58 -6.07 -31.64
C THR A 279 36.02 -6.37 -30.26
N GLN A 280 35.80 -5.31 -29.48
CA GLN A 280 35.12 -5.36 -28.20
C GLN A 280 33.61 -5.53 -28.42
N PRO A 281 32.89 -6.23 -27.53
CA PRO A 281 31.43 -6.11 -27.44
C PRO A 281 31.02 -4.65 -27.18
N GLU A 282 29.91 -4.20 -27.79
CA GLU A 282 29.31 -2.84 -27.72
C GLU A 282 29.05 -2.25 -26.30
N GLY A 283 29.26 -3.03 -25.23
CA GLY A 283 28.93 -2.67 -23.84
C GLY A 283 29.75 -3.40 -22.77
N GLN A 284 30.88 -4.02 -23.14
CA GLN A 284 31.85 -4.57 -22.18
C GLN A 284 33.29 -4.28 -22.64
N THR A 285 34.24 -4.20 -21.71
CA THR A 285 35.68 -4.24 -22.03
C THR A 285 36.23 -5.62 -21.73
N CYS A 286 36.65 -6.34 -22.77
CA CYS A 286 37.44 -7.55 -22.65
C CYS A 286 38.95 -7.23 -22.63
N THR A 287 39.69 -7.84 -21.71
CA THR A 287 41.15 -7.75 -21.59
C THR A 287 41.78 -9.13 -21.65
N VAL A 288 42.96 -9.24 -22.28
CA VAL A 288 43.69 -10.51 -22.45
C VAL A 288 44.89 -10.55 -21.50
N SER A 289 44.98 -11.62 -20.71
CA SER A 289 46.14 -12.01 -19.91
C SER A 289 46.82 -13.24 -20.52
N ASN A 290 48.14 -13.36 -20.31
CA ASN A 290 49.03 -14.23 -21.08
C ASN A 290 48.89 -14.00 -22.59
N ALA A 291 48.83 -12.73 -22.99
CA ALA A 291 48.51 -12.32 -24.35
C ALA A 291 49.60 -12.65 -25.39
N ALA A 292 50.84 -12.90 -25.00
CA ALA A 292 51.92 -13.21 -25.94
C ALA A 292 53.00 -14.13 -25.33
N GLY A 293 53.67 -14.88 -26.20
CA GLY A 293 54.77 -15.79 -25.87
C GLY A 293 55.17 -16.66 -27.06
N THR A 294 56.14 -17.56 -26.88
CA THR A 294 56.60 -18.47 -27.95
C THR A 294 55.91 -19.83 -27.83
N VAL A 295 55.46 -20.40 -28.96
CA VAL A 295 54.87 -21.75 -28.99
C VAL A 295 55.97 -22.80 -28.84
N ASP A 296 55.84 -23.72 -27.88
CA ASP A 296 56.83 -24.78 -27.62
C ASP A 296 56.47 -26.13 -28.28
N ALA A 297 56.62 -27.26 -27.58
CA ALA A 297 56.24 -28.60 -28.05
C ALA A 297 54.84 -29.04 -27.57
N VAL A 298 54.13 -28.16 -26.86
CA VAL A 298 52.77 -28.35 -26.34
C VAL A 298 51.93 -27.12 -26.73
N GLY A 299 50.66 -27.33 -27.09
CA GLY A 299 49.77 -26.24 -27.49
C GLY A 299 49.45 -25.28 -26.35
N ILE A 300 49.49 -23.98 -26.65
CA ILE A 300 49.17 -22.91 -25.69
C ILE A 300 47.68 -22.96 -25.36
N SER A 301 47.32 -22.96 -24.06
CA SER A 301 45.92 -23.17 -23.63
C SER A 301 45.50 -22.43 -22.35
N ASP A 302 46.38 -21.57 -21.85
CA ASP A 302 46.30 -20.81 -20.59
C ASP A 302 46.00 -19.31 -20.79
N ILE A 303 45.84 -18.86 -22.05
CA ILE A 303 45.41 -17.50 -22.38
C ILE A 303 44.05 -17.23 -21.72
N THR A 304 43.92 -16.11 -21.02
CA THR A 304 42.69 -15.78 -20.28
C THR A 304 42.14 -14.45 -20.75
N VAL A 305 40.86 -14.43 -21.10
CA VAL A 305 40.16 -13.22 -21.53
C VAL A 305 39.04 -12.92 -20.55
N SER A 306 39.16 -11.80 -19.85
CA SER A 306 38.18 -11.34 -18.86
C SER A 306 37.39 -10.17 -19.43
N CYS A 307 36.08 -10.31 -19.55
CA CYS A 307 35.17 -9.27 -20.03
C CYS A 307 34.40 -8.64 -18.86
N VAL A 308 34.42 -7.31 -18.78
CA VAL A 308 33.76 -6.53 -17.73
C VAL A 308 32.73 -5.60 -18.36
N THR A 309 31.44 -5.80 -18.03
CA THR A 309 30.33 -4.96 -18.51
C THR A 309 30.50 -3.52 -18.06
N HIS A 310 30.27 -2.57 -18.97
CA HIS A 310 30.25 -1.15 -18.62
C HIS A 310 29.07 -0.85 -17.68
N THR A 311 29.27 0.10 -16.77
CA THR A 311 28.27 0.53 -15.81
C THR A 311 28.11 2.05 -15.84
N TYR A 312 26.89 2.51 -15.57
CA TYR A 312 26.45 3.89 -15.78
C TYR A 312 25.82 4.45 -14.50
N THR A 313 26.06 5.74 -14.25
CA THR A 313 25.21 6.51 -13.33
C THR A 313 23.97 6.99 -14.07
N ILE A 314 22.80 6.83 -13.45
CA ILE A 314 21.54 7.44 -13.92
C ILE A 314 21.25 8.63 -13.04
N GLY A 315 20.96 9.77 -13.66
CA GLY A 315 20.72 11.01 -12.95
C GLY A 315 19.75 11.92 -13.68
N GLY A 316 19.62 13.14 -13.18
CA GLY A 316 18.69 14.11 -13.72
C GLY A 316 18.72 15.43 -12.97
N ALA A 317 17.69 16.24 -13.16
CA ALA A 317 17.47 17.46 -12.41
C ALA A 317 16.05 17.53 -11.81
N VAL A 318 15.96 18.02 -10.57
CA VAL A 318 14.70 18.38 -9.91
C VAL A 318 14.50 19.90 -9.97
N SER A 319 13.26 20.32 -10.24
CA SER A 319 12.86 21.72 -10.33
C SER A 319 11.48 21.97 -9.71
N GLY A 320 11.32 23.07 -8.98
CA GLY A 320 10.08 23.48 -8.32
C GLY A 320 9.84 22.87 -6.93
N LEU A 321 10.80 22.12 -6.37
CA LEU A 321 10.68 21.53 -5.03
C LEU A 321 10.73 22.63 -3.97
N GLY A 322 9.67 22.72 -3.15
CA GLY A 322 9.54 23.79 -2.16
C GLY A 322 10.58 23.70 -1.04
N VAL A 323 11.05 24.85 -0.55
CA VAL A 323 12.04 24.95 0.54
C VAL A 323 11.58 24.15 1.77
N GLY A 324 12.43 23.22 2.23
CA GLY A 324 12.15 22.35 3.38
C GLY A 324 11.22 21.16 3.09
N LYS A 325 10.79 20.96 1.83
CA LYS A 325 10.08 19.74 1.40
C LYS A 325 11.09 18.68 0.95
N GLN A 326 10.67 17.42 0.96
CA GLN A 326 11.44 16.29 0.45
C GLN A 326 10.59 15.44 -0.49
N ALA A 327 11.18 14.98 -1.58
CA ALA A 327 10.61 13.98 -2.48
C ALA A 327 11.46 12.70 -2.40
N LEU A 328 10.83 11.53 -2.45
CA LEU A 328 11.54 10.25 -2.52
C LEU A 328 11.40 9.68 -3.92
N LEU A 329 12.51 9.61 -4.66
CA LEU A 329 12.58 8.96 -5.95
C LEU A 329 12.95 7.49 -5.75
N ARG A 330 12.45 6.61 -6.62
CA ARG A 330 12.78 5.18 -6.64
C ARG A 330 13.04 4.72 -8.08
N ASN A 331 14.20 4.14 -8.31
CA ASN A 331 14.62 3.49 -9.54
C ASN A 331 14.49 1.96 -9.42
N ASN A 332 14.02 1.29 -10.48
CA ASN A 332 13.97 -0.17 -10.61
C ASN A 332 13.45 -0.90 -9.36
N GLY A 333 12.39 -0.36 -8.76
CA GLY A 333 11.72 -0.92 -7.59
C GLY A 333 12.52 -0.94 -6.27
N THR A 334 13.82 -0.62 -6.26
CA THR A 334 14.74 -0.99 -5.16
C THR A 334 15.85 0.01 -4.83
N ASP A 335 16.10 1.01 -5.67
CA ASP A 335 17.16 2.02 -5.49
C ASP A 335 16.51 3.38 -5.19
N GLU A 336 16.61 3.83 -3.93
CA GLU A 336 15.82 4.96 -3.40
C GLU A 336 16.69 6.17 -3.06
N LEU A 337 16.20 7.36 -3.42
CA LEU A 337 16.94 8.62 -3.30
C LEU A 337 16.04 9.74 -2.75
N VAL A 338 16.40 10.27 -1.58
CA VAL A 338 15.75 11.45 -0.99
C VAL A 338 16.30 12.71 -1.64
N ILE A 339 15.43 13.48 -2.29
CA ILE A 339 15.73 14.83 -2.80
C ILE A 339 15.17 15.86 -1.80
N ALA A 340 16.00 16.81 -1.37
CA ALA A 340 15.65 17.83 -0.38
C ALA A 340 15.77 19.29 -0.88
N ALA A 341 16.17 19.48 -2.14
CA ALA A 341 16.26 20.78 -2.82
C ALA A 341 16.23 20.59 -4.35
N ASP A 342 15.94 21.66 -5.09
CA ASP A 342 16.18 21.71 -6.54
C ASP A 342 17.67 21.58 -6.88
N GLY A 343 17.97 20.94 -8.01
CA GLY A 343 19.35 20.70 -8.46
C GLY A 343 19.52 19.39 -9.23
N SER A 344 20.76 19.08 -9.59
CA SER A 344 21.14 17.80 -10.18
C SER A 344 21.16 16.68 -9.14
N PHE A 345 20.75 15.48 -9.52
CA PHE A 345 20.76 14.29 -8.68
C PHE A 345 21.27 13.06 -9.43
N ASP A 346 21.84 12.11 -8.70
CA ASP A 346 22.30 10.81 -9.22
C ASP A 346 21.79 9.68 -8.32
N PHE A 347 21.33 8.59 -8.95
CA PHE A 347 21.04 7.34 -8.27
C PHE A 347 22.33 6.64 -7.84
N SER A 348 22.31 6.09 -6.62
CA SER A 348 23.51 5.52 -5.99
C SER A 348 23.97 4.20 -6.61
N ARG A 349 23.03 3.46 -7.20
CA ARG A 349 23.26 2.15 -7.81
C ARG A 349 23.60 2.32 -9.28
N LEU A 350 24.80 1.89 -9.66
CA LEU A 350 25.18 1.81 -11.06
C LEU A 350 24.34 0.77 -11.81
N ILE A 351 23.98 1.06 -13.06
CA ILE A 351 23.23 0.18 -13.96
C ILE A 351 24.17 -0.34 -15.04
N SER A 352 24.09 -1.64 -15.39
CA SER A 352 24.94 -2.21 -16.44
C SER A 352 24.47 -1.84 -17.85
N TYR A 353 25.37 -1.90 -18.83
CA TYR A 353 25.00 -1.68 -20.22
C TYR A 353 23.83 -2.60 -20.62
N GLY A 354 22.78 -2.04 -21.21
CA GLY A 354 21.64 -2.78 -21.74
C GLY A 354 20.54 -3.11 -20.72
N ASP A 355 20.78 -2.91 -19.42
CA ASP A 355 19.72 -2.98 -18.40
C ASP A 355 18.75 -1.80 -18.56
N THR A 356 17.49 -2.01 -18.16
CA THR A 356 16.48 -0.95 -18.09
C THR A 356 16.66 -0.08 -16.83
N PHE A 357 16.22 1.17 -16.91
CA PHE A 357 15.92 2.00 -15.74
C PHE A 357 14.45 2.43 -15.76
N ASP A 358 13.85 2.57 -14.58
CA ASP A 358 12.49 3.07 -14.37
C ASP A 358 12.43 3.88 -13.08
N ALA A 359 12.58 5.19 -13.21
CA ALA A 359 12.61 6.17 -12.13
C ALA A 359 11.22 6.78 -11.91
N THR A 360 10.70 6.58 -10.70
CA THR A 360 9.36 7.02 -10.28
C THR A 360 9.45 7.87 -9.01
N VAL A 361 8.43 8.69 -8.73
CA VAL A 361 8.27 9.31 -7.40
C VAL A 361 7.55 8.32 -6.50
N LEU A 362 8.25 7.79 -5.50
CA LEU A 362 7.69 6.91 -4.47
C LEU A 362 6.88 7.70 -3.44
N THR A 363 7.43 8.84 -2.98
CA THR A 363 6.76 9.72 -2.00
C THR A 363 6.76 11.15 -2.51
N GLN A 364 5.55 11.68 -2.71
CA GLN A 364 5.33 13.06 -3.15
C GLN A 364 5.58 14.05 -1.99
N PRO A 365 6.23 15.20 -2.25
CA PRO A 365 6.45 16.23 -1.24
C PRO A 365 5.14 16.87 -0.77
N ALA A 366 5.08 17.24 0.51
CA ALA A 366 3.86 17.79 1.12
C ALA A 366 3.33 19.03 0.39
N GLY A 367 2.10 18.96 -0.11
CA GLY A 367 1.44 20.02 -0.85
C GLY A 367 1.99 20.27 -2.26
N GLN A 368 2.77 19.34 -2.83
CA GLN A 368 3.29 19.39 -4.19
C GLN A 368 3.03 18.08 -4.95
N SER A 369 2.99 18.18 -6.27
CA SER A 369 2.98 17.04 -7.19
C SER A 369 4.20 17.13 -8.10
N CYS A 370 5.10 16.16 -7.99
CA CYS A 370 6.28 15.99 -8.82
C CYS A 370 6.01 14.96 -9.92
N THR A 371 6.22 15.38 -11.17
CA THR A 371 6.12 14.53 -12.37
C THR A 371 7.51 14.14 -12.84
N VAL A 372 7.75 12.86 -13.16
CA VAL A 372 9.01 12.42 -13.79
C VAL A 372 8.84 12.42 -15.31
N ASN A 373 9.68 13.18 -16.00
CA ASN A 373 9.81 13.16 -17.45
C ASN A 373 11.07 12.36 -17.83
N ASN A 374 11.00 11.57 -18.91
CA ASN A 374 12.06 10.65 -19.35
C ASN A 374 12.51 9.65 -18.26
N GLY A 375 11.61 9.29 -17.32
CA GLY A 375 11.95 8.46 -16.16
C GLY A 375 12.34 7.02 -16.49
N SER A 376 11.96 6.50 -17.66
CA SER A 376 12.23 5.14 -18.09
C SER A 376 13.12 5.07 -19.34
N GLY A 377 14.01 4.09 -19.41
CA GLY A 377 14.88 3.88 -20.58
C GLY A 377 15.79 2.66 -20.46
N ILE A 378 16.87 2.64 -21.24
CA ILE A 378 17.88 1.58 -21.25
C ILE A 378 19.26 2.22 -21.07
N GLY A 379 20.14 1.61 -20.27
CA GLY A 379 21.53 2.03 -20.09
C GLY A 379 22.37 1.82 -21.35
N LYS A 380 22.26 2.73 -22.32
CA LYS A 380 23.06 2.76 -23.55
C LYS A 380 23.50 4.18 -23.89
N GLY A 381 24.81 4.42 -23.98
CA GLY A 381 25.35 5.72 -24.37
C GLY A 381 26.88 5.79 -24.33
N LEU A 382 27.44 6.80 -25.01
CA LEU A 382 28.88 7.08 -25.05
C LEU A 382 29.43 7.75 -23.78
N ASN A 383 28.55 8.26 -22.91
CA ASN A 383 28.88 8.91 -21.65
C ASN A 383 28.50 8.01 -20.47
N PHE A 384 29.34 7.92 -19.45
CA PHE A 384 29.15 7.10 -18.23
C PHE A 384 28.05 7.61 -17.26
N HIS A 385 27.24 8.57 -17.73
CA HIS A 385 26.35 9.40 -16.91
C HIS A 385 25.15 9.82 -17.78
N LEU A 386 23.95 9.35 -17.43
CA LEU A 386 22.71 9.54 -18.20
C LEU A 386 21.78 10.49 -17.44
N THR A 387 21.86 11.79 -17.74
CA THR A 387 21.16 12.90 -17.06
C THR A 387 19.83 13.29 -17.71
N ALA A 388 19.18 12.37 -18.43
CA ALA A 388 17.99 12.67 -19.22
C ALA A 388 16.71 12.90 -18.39
N ILE A 389 16.70 12.49 -17.11
CA ILE A 389 15.52 12.53 -16.25
C ILE A 389 15.27 13.98 -15.79
N SER A 390 14.02 14.44 -15.90
CA SER A 390 13.60 15.75 -15.38
C SER A 390 12.40 15.59 -14.47
N VAL A 391 12.57 15.92 -13.19
CA VAL A 391 11.51 15.93 -12.18
C VAL A 391 10.99 17.36 -12.01
N VAL A 392 9.71 17.57 -12.28
CA VAL A 392 9.06 18.88 -12.23
C VAL A 392 7.99 18.87 -11.15
N CYS A 393 8.18 19.68 -10.11
CA CYS A 393 7.34 19.77 -8.92
C CYS A 393 6.46 21.03 -8.94
N VAL A 394 5.16 20.84 -8.79
CA VAL A 394 4.13 21.89 -8.89
C VAL A 394 3.34 21.96 -7.59
N ASP A 395 3.18 23.16 -7.01
CA ASP A 395 2.38 23.35 -5.81
C ASP A 395 0.90 23.04 -6.10
N ILE A 396 0.32 22.15 -5.29
CA ILE A 396 -1.07 21.71 -5.45
C ILE A 396 -2.01 22.88 -5.13
N PRO A 397 -2.90 23.29 -6.05
CA PRO A 397 -3.88 24.33 -5.75
C PRO A 397 -4.77 23.91 -4.58
N LEU A 398 -4.97 24.83 -3.64
CA LEU A 398 -5.91 24.68 -2.52
C LEU A 398 -7.12 25.60 -2.77
N PRO A 399 -8.06 25.22 -3.66
CA PRO A 399 -9.22 26.03 -3.97
C PRO A 399 -10.23 26.02 -2.82
N ARG A 400 -10.94 27.14 -2.72
CA ARG A 400 -12.09 27.38 -1.85
C ARG A 400 -13.24 27.85 -2.72
N SER A 401 -14.46 27.48 -2.38
CA SER A 401 -15.66 27.88 -3.10
C SER A 401 -16.57 28.74 -2.24
N GLN A 402 -17.11 29.81 -2.84
CA GLN A 402 -18.14 30.67 -2.28
C GLN A 402 -19.31 30.70 -3.27
N ALA A 403 -20.42 30.06 -2.93
CA ALA A 403 -21.62 30.08 -3.75
C ALA A 403 -22.41 31.38 -3.56
N ASN A 404 -22.97 31.91 -4.65
CA ASN A 404 -23.91 33.02 -4.67
C ASN A 404 -25.13 32.63 -5.55
N SER A 405 -26.08 33.54 -5.79
CA SER A 405 -27.14 33.29 -6.76
C SER A 405 -26.59 33.06 -8.17
N GLY A 406 -27.04 32.01 -8.84
CA GLY A 406 -26.66 31.63 -10.21
C GLY A 406 -25.18 31.40 -10.47
N SER A 407 -24.33 31.33 -9.42
CA SER A 407 -22.89 31.47 -9.57
C SER A 407 -22.06 30.93 -8.39
N VAL A 408 -20.77 30.71 -8.61
CA VAL A 408 -19.78 30.30 -7.61
C VAL A 408 -18.48 31.05 -7.86
N THR A 409 -17.98 31.75 -6.84
CA THR A 409 -16.61 32.28 -6.79
C THR A 409 -15.67 31.19 -6.30
N LEU A 410 -14.57 30.95 -7.01
CA LEU A 410 -13.55 29.96 -6.69
C LEU A 410 -12.21 30.68 -6.45
N SER A 411 -11.57 30.44 -5.32
CA SER A 411 -10.30 31.10 -4.96
C SER A 411 -9.28 30.11 -4.42
N TRP A 412 -8.11 30.07 -5.03
CA TRP A 412 -6.94 29.32 -4.57
C TRP A 412 -5.79 30.26 -4.24
N GLY A 413 -4.84 29.81 -3.41
CA GLY A 413 -3.59 30.52 -3.19
C GLY A 413 -2.76 30.62 -4.48
N ALA A 414 -1.88 31.63 -4.58
CA ALA A 414 -0.93 31.71 -5.66
C ALA A 414 0.04 30.51 -5.59
N THR A 415 0.17 29.77 -6.69
CA THR A 415 1.09 28.64 -6.84
C THR A 415 2.17 28.97 -7.87
N ASN A 416 3.18 28.12 -8.02
CA ASN A 416 4.22 28.25 -9.06
C ASN A 416 3.75 27.96 -10.51
N ALA A 417 2.43 28.01 -10.78
CA ALA A 417 1.85 27.65 -12.07
C ALA A 417 1.96 28.74 -13.15
N ALA A 418 2.16 28.33 -14.40
CA ALA A 418 2.13 29.22 -15.55
C ALA A 418 0.69 29.50 -16.06
N ARG A 419 -0.24 28.57 -15.81
CA ARG A 419 -1.69 28.75 -16.04
C ARG A 419 -2.50 27.80 -15.14
N TYR A 420 -3.79 28.08 -15.01
CA TYR A 420 -4.74 27.17 -14.37
C TYR A 420 -5.85 26.74 -15.34
N ASN A 421 -6.29 25.48 -15.21
CA ASN A 421 -7.54 25.00 -15.78
C ASN A 421 -8.55 24.70 -14.65
N LEU A 422 -9.82 25.00 -14.88
CA LEU A 422 -10.93 24.63 -14.00
C LEU A 422 -11.79 23.58 -14.69
N TYR A 423 -11.94 22.42 -14.04
CA TYR A 423 -12.87 21.37 -14.44
C TYR A 423 -14.05 21.40 -13.48
N TYR A 424 -15.27 21.24 -14.00
CA TYR A 424 -16.47 21.16 -13.17
C TYR A 424 -17.55 20.26 -13.76
N SER A 425 -18.42 19.74 -12.90
CA SER A 425 -19.40 18.70 -13.24
C SER A 425 -20.61 18.74 -12.32
N THR A 426 -21.70 18.07 -12.68
CA THR A 426 -22.86 17.80 -11.80
C THR A 426 -22.84 16.37 -11.24
N ALA A 427 -21.65 15.77 -11.15
CA ALA A 427 -21.37 14.52 -10.45
C ALA A 427 -19.94 14.55 -9.87
N PRO A 428 -19.65 13.87 -8.74
CA PRO A 428 -18.31 13.78 -8.15
C PRO A 428 -17.35 12.90 -8.96
N GLY A 429 -16.06 12.99 -8.66
CA GLY A 429 -15.01 12.13 -9.21
C GLY A 429 -14.49 12.56 -10.58
N CYS A 430 -14.65 13.84 -10.93
CA CYS A 430 -14.36 14.38 -12.26
C CYS A 430 -13.06 15.17 -12.29
N ASP A 431 -12.19 14.87 -13.26
CA ASP A 431 -10.82 15.35 -13.36
C ASP A 431 -10.37 15.55 -14.85
N PRO A 432 -9.13 15.98 -15.12
CA PRO A 432 -8.65 16.20 -16.51
C PRO A 432 -8.78 15.00 -17.44
N HIS A 433 -8.77 13.77 -16.90
CA HIS A 433 -8.77 12.53 -17.68
C HIS A 433 -10.18 12.07 -18.06
N ASN A 434 -11.19 12.38 -17.22
CA ASN A 434 -12.55 11.84 -17.39
C ASN A 434 -13.68 12.88 -17.53
N TYR A 435 -13.42 14.18 -17.34
CA TYR A 435 -14.49 15.21 -17.29
C TYR A 435 -15.44 15.19 -18.51
N ALA A 436 -14.94 14.87 -19.71
CA ALA A 436 -15.75 14.81 -20.93
C ALA A 436 -16.79 13.67 -20.94
N SER A 437 -16.63 12.66 -20.07
CA SER A 437 -17.60 11.57 -19.85
C SER A 437 -18.43 11.73 -18.57
N CYS A 438 -18.11 12.73 -17.74
CA CYS A 438 -18.86 13.03 -16.53
C CYS A 438 -20.22 13.68 -16.82
N LEU A 439 -21.21 13.38 -15.98
CA LEU A 439 -22.51 14.06 -16.01
C LEU A 439 -22.33 15.56 -15.75
N GLY A 440 -22.76 16.38 -16.71
CA GLY A 440 -22.60 17.84 -16.68
C GLY A 440 -21.14 18.32 -16.75
N GLY A 441 -20.20 17.47 -17.17
CA GLY A 441 -18.77 17.74 -17.17
C GLY A 441 -18.34 18.82 -18.18
N MET A 442 -17.54 19.77 -17.72
CA MET A 442 -17.15 21.00 -18.42
C MET A 442 -15.74 21.45 -18.02
N MET A 443 -15.06 22.17 -18.93
CA MET A 443 -13.71 22.71 -18.72
C MET A 443 -13.66 24.22 -19.01
N LYS A 444 -12.82 24.95 -18.27
CA LYS A 444 -12.42 26.34 -18.52
C LYS A 444 -10.89 26.47 -18.43
N THR A 445 -10.27 26.82 -19.55
CA THR A 445 -8.81 27.05 -19.66
C THR A 445 -8.43 28.47 -19.26
N GLY A 446 -7.25 28.66 -18.66
CA GLY A 446 -6.66 29.98 -18.45
C GLY A 446 -7.37 30.82 -17.37
N VAL A 447 -7.91 30.17 -16.35
CA VAL A 447 -8.60 30.87 -15.25
C VAL A 447 -7.60 31.47 -14.25
N SER A 448 -8.01 32.54 -13.56
CA SER A 448 -7.23 33.25 -12.54
C SER A 448 -7.93 33.20 -11.18
N SER A 449 -7.19 33.07 -10.08
CA SER A 449 -7.75 33.21 -8.73
C SER A 449 -7.95 34.70 -8.37
N PRO A 450 -9.11 35.13 -7.85
CA PRO A 450 -10.37 34.39 -7.77
C PRO A 450 -11.14 34.39 -9.10
N TYR A 451 -11.81 33.29 -9.42
CA TYR A 451 -12.61 33.10 -10.63
C TYR A 451 -14.11 33.03 -10.30
N LEU A 452 -14.94 33.86 -10.94
CA LEU A 452 -16.40 33.80 -10.81
C LEU A 452 -16.99 33.00 -11.98
N LEU A 453 -17.56 31.84 -11.68
CA LEU A 453 -18.33 31.03 -12.64
C LEU A 453 -19.82 31.36 -12.48
N THR A 454 -20.48 31.73 -13.59
CA THR A 454 -21.90 32.13 -13.64
C THR A 454 -22.72 31.24 -14.57
N GLY A 455 -24.06 31.39 -14.55
CA GLY A 455 -24.97 30.58 -15.37
C GLY A 455 -25.23 29.19 -14.79
N LEU A 456 -24.96 29.01 -13.50
CA LEU A 456 -25.17 27.76 -12.77
C LEU A 456 -26.60 27.71 -12.22
N SER A 457 -27.21 26.54 -12.20
CA SER A 457 -28.57 26.36 -11.64
C SER A 457 -28.56 26.41 -10.10
N ASN A 458 -29.43 27.23 -9.53
CA ASN A 458 -29.67 27.30 -8.08
C ASN A 458 -30.13 25.92 -7.57
N GLY A 459 -29.63 25.51 -6.40
CA GLY A 459 -29.93 24.19 -5.86
C GLY A 459 -29.34 22.99 -6.64
N GLN A 460 -28.58 23.17 -7.73
CA GLN A 460 -27.84 22.07 -8.34
C GLN A 460 -26.41 21.98 -7.75
N PRO A 461 -25.96 20.79 -7.31
CA PRO A 461 -24.59 20.61 -6.82
C PRO A 461 -23.61 20.58 -7.99
N TYR A 462 -22.51 21.31 -7.84
CA TYR A 462 -21.39 21.30 -8.76
C TYR A 462 -20.11 20.90 -8.02
N TRP A 463 -19.31 20.06 -8.65
CA TRP A 463 -17.98 19.66 -8.20
C TRP A 463 -16.93 20.35 -9.05
N PHE A 464 -15.76 20.65 -8.46
CA PHE A 464 -14.73 21.48 -9.06
C PHE A 464 -13.33 20.92 -8.78
N ARG A 465 -12.46 20.95 -9.77
CA ARG A 465 -11.00 20.78 -9.62
C ARG A 465 -10.25 21.88 -10.34
N VAL A 466 -9.20 22.38 -9.69
CA VAL A 466 -8.25 23.32 -10.28
C VAL A 466 -6.95 22.58 -10.58
N GLU A 467 -6.54 22.59 -11.83
CA GLU A 467 -5.26 22.08 -12.29
C GLU A 467 -4.29 23.26 -12.45
N ALA A 468 -3.19 23.25 -11.71
CA ALA A 468 -2.03 24.10 -11.95
C ALA A 468 -1.15 23.44 -13.03
N VAL A 469 -0.75 24.19 -14.06
CA VAL A 469 0.09 23.67 -15.14
C VAL A 469 1.36 24.52 -15.31
N VAL A 470 2.51 23.85 -15.43
CA VAL A 470 3.81 24.43 -15.78
C VAL A 470 4.36 23.77 -17.06
N SER A 471 5.59 24.10 -17.45
CA SER A 471 6.31 23.33 -18.48
C SER A 471 6.78 22.00 -17.90
N GLY A 472 6.34 20.86 -18.43
CA GLY A 472 6.77 19.52 -18.01
C GLY A 472 6.08 18.95 -16.76
N GLY A 473 4.97 19.54 -16.29
CA GLY A 473 4.22 18.99 -15.16
C GLY A 473 2.92 19.74 -14.85
N SER A 474 2.07 19.11 -14.04
CA SER A 474 0.84 19.70 -13.50
C SER A 474 0.52 19.17 -12.10
N ALA A 475 -0.23 19.94 -11.32
CA ALA A 475 -0.81 19.50 -10.04
C ALA A 475 -2.32 19.74 -10.04
N ILE A 476 -3.09 18.67 -9.78
CA ILE A 476 -4.56 18.71 -9.71
C ILE A 476 -4.97 18.86 -8.24
N SER A 477 -5.89 19.78 -7.96
CA SER A 477 -6.42 19.96 -6.61
C SER A 477 -7.21 18.75 -6.12
N ALA A 478 -7.40 18.69 -4.79
CA ALA A 478 -8.55 17.99 -4.23
C ALA A 478 -9.86 18.52 -4.86
N GLU A 479 -10.86 17.66 -4.95
CA GLU A 479 -12.19 18.05 -5.42
C GLU A 479 -12.92 18.87 -4.36
N ILE A 480 -13.53 19.99 -4.76
CA ILE A 480 -14.37 20.80 -3.88
C ILE A 480 -15.77 20.92 -4.48
N GLY A 481 -16.79 21.01 -3.62
CA GLY A 481 -18.18 21.16 -4.02
C GLY A 481 -18.73 22.57 -3.75
N ALA A 482 -19.66 23.04 -4.58
CA ALA A 482 -20.50 24.20 -4.29
C ALA A 482 -21.92 24.01 -4.83
N ARG A 483 -22.86 24.82 -4.34
CA ARG A 483 -24.28 24.75 -4.71
C ARG A 483 -24.83 26.19 -4.77
N PRO A 484 -25.11 26.76 -5.96
CA PRO A 484 -25.59 28.14 -6.11
C PRO A 484 -26.91 28.38 -5.38
N ASP A 485 -27.08 29.60 -4.90
CA ASP A 485 -28.23 30.09 -4.11
C ASP A 485 -28.76 29.08 -3.08
N ARG A 486 -27.80 28.51 -2.36
CA ARG A 486 -28.05 27.89 -1.08
C ARG A 486 -28.58 28.99 -0.17
N LEU A 487 -29.76 28.80 0.40
CA LEU A 487 -30.23 29.64 1.50
C LEU A 487 -29.20 29.47 2.65
N VAL A 488 -28.63 30.60 3.09
CA VAL A 488 -27.36 30.71 3.84
C VAL A 488 -27.38 31.90 4.83
N THR A 489 -26.59 31.80 5.90
CA THR A 489 -26.99 32.06 7.30
C THR A 489 -25.85 32.65 8.17
N ASN A 490 -26.02 33.07 9.47
CA ASN A 490 -24.95 33.87 10.12
C ASN A 490 -24.33 33.65 11.55
N LYS A 491 -24.87 32.94 12.57
CA LYS A 491 -24.20 32.52 13.88
C LYS A 491 -25.05 31.37 14.57
N ASP A 492 -25.34 31.12 15.90
CA ASP A 492 -26.06 29.99 16.71
C ASP A 492 -27.66 29.82 16.99
N VAL A 493 -28.30 28.85 17.71
CA VAL A 493 -29.81 28.51 17.65
C VAL A 493 -30.46 27.73 18.83
N ARG A 494 -31.75 27.90 19.30
CA ARG A 494 -32.60 27.20 20.40
C ARG A 494 -33.82 26.20 20.08
N ALA A 495 -34.48 25.94 18.90
CA ALA A 495 -35.56 24.86 18.80
C ALA A 495 -36.08 24.28 17.42
N ILE A 496 -37.06 23.28 17.38
CA ILE A 496 -37.79 22.55 16.23
C ILE A 496 -38.95 21.45 16.56
N VAL A 497 -39.81 20.96 15.59
CA VAL A 497 -40.81 19.78 15.51
C VAL A 497 -41.04 19.05 14.08
N ALA A 498 -42.27 18.77 13.51
CA ALA A 498 -42.81 18.35 12.15
C ALA A 498 -44.30 17.88 12.10
N ASP A 499 -45.01 18.02 10.95
CA ASP A 499 -46.47 17.74 10.74
C ASP A 499 -46.79 16.57 9.81
N ALA A 500 -48.10 16.41 9.60
CA ALA A 500 -48.74 15.52 8.66
C ALA A 500 -48.91 16.08 7.23
N ASN A 501 -48.61 17.36 6.96
CA ASN A 501 -48.86 18.12 5.72
C ASN A 501 -47.56 18.53 4.94
N GLY A 502 -46.78 19.54 5.40
CA GLY A 502 -45.35 19.78 5.03
C GLY A 502 -44.80 21.13 4.41
N MET A 503 -44.40 22.21 5.16
CA MET A 503 -43.29 23.26 4.86
C MET A 503 -42.12 23.86 5.92
N THR A 504 -41.20 23.10 6.64
CA THR A 504 -40.55 22.98 8.04
C THR A 504 -39.94 24.16 8.84
N TYR A 505 -40.12 24.11 10.19
CA TYR A 505 -39.95 25.12 11.26
C TYR A 505 -38.62 25.16 12.19
N LEU A 506 -38.10 26.28 12.81
CA LEU A 506 -36.62 26.60 13.07
C LEU A 506 -36.07 27.77 14.02
N GLY A 507 -34.76 28.03 14.28
CA GLY A 507 -34.26 29.43 14.55
C GLY A 507 -33.04 29.88 15.44
N GLY A 508 -32.45 31.10 15.23
CA GLY A 508 -31.14 31.69 15.71
C GLY A 508 -30.86 33.21 15.38
N ASN A 509 -29.74 33.89 15.78
CA ASN A 509 -29.22 35.32 15.49
C ASN A 509 -29.00 35.62 14.00
N PHE A 510 -29.67 34.88 13.14
CA PHE A 510 -29.59 35.17 11.75
C PHE A 510 -30.06 36.56 11.48
N THR A 511 -29.13 37.38 11.08
CA THR A 511 -29.57 38.61 10.49
C THR A 511 -30.21 38.38 9.13
N HIS A 512 -30.08 37.27 8.36
CA HIS A 512 -30.60 37.20 6.96
C HIS A 512 -30.70 35.79 6.30
N ILE A 513 -31.87 35.30 5.83
CA ILE A 513 -32.04 34.05 5.02
C ILE A 513 -32.06 34.26 3.51
N GLY A 514 -30.98 34.83 2.98
CA GLY A 514 -30.97 35.43 1.64
C GLY A 514 -31.84 36.69 1.56
N VAL A 515 -33.02 36.67 2.17
CA VAL A 515 -33.94 37.79 2.40
C VAL A 515 -33.78 38.39 3.81
N ARG A 516 -34.59 39.41 4.13
CA ARG A 516 -34.73 40.01 5.48
C ARG A 516 -36.13 39.73 6.02
N SER A 517 -36.28 38.73 6.88
CA SER A 517 -37.59 38.12 7.16
C SER A 517 -37.87 37.64 8.59
N GLY A 518 -36.90 37.69 9.49
CA GLY A 518 -37.20 37.72 10.92
C GLY A 518 -37.32 36.34 11.54
N GLY A 519 -37.23 36.25 12.88
CA GLY A 519 -37.52 35.14 13.80
C GLY A 519 -38.61 34.11 13.48
N GLY A 520 -39.11 34.09 12.24
CA GLY A 520 -39.91 33.10 11.55
C GLY A 520 -39.06 32.26 10.55
N VAL A 521 -39.60 31.33 9.70
CA VAL A 521 -39.04 30.68 8.46
C VAL A 521 -39.99 29.57 7.73
N PRO A 522 -41.27 29.60 7.20
CA PRO A 522 -41.87 28.59 6.24
C PRO A 522 -41.38 28.36 4.77
N ILE A 523 -40.93 27.16 4.39
CA ILE A 523 -40.63 26.74 2.99
C ILE A 523 -41.07 25.30 2.82
N ASP A 524 -41.76 24.96 1.74
CA ASP A 524 -42.09 23.57 1.44
C ASP A 524 -40.81 22.69 1.19
N ALA A 525 -40.72 21.41 1.60
CA ALA A 525 -39.60 20.50 1.17
C ALA A 525 -40.00 19.44 0.17
N MET A 526 -41.24 19.49 -0.30
CA MET A 526 -41.48 18.99 -1.63
C MET A 526 -40.69 19.82 -2.66
N ASN A 527 -40.29 21.08 -2.34
CA ASN A 527 -39.57 21.99 -3.25
C ASN A 527 -38.36 22.78 -2.65
N GLY A 528 -38.58 23.72 -1.73
CA GLY A 528 -37.65 24.79 -1.36
C GLY A 528 -38.22 26.23 -1.37
N ASP A 529 -39.54 26.44 -1.47
CA ASP A 529 -40.17 27.76 -1.77
C ASP A 529 -40.68 28.61 -0.58
N ILE A 530 -40.28 29.90 -0.53
CA ILE A 530 -40.42 30.82 0.62
C ILE A 530 -41.87 31.29 0.89
N GLY A 531 -42.39 30.95 2.08
CA GLY A 531 -43.67 31.37 2.66
C GLY A 531 -43.67 32.81 3.20
N ALA A 532 -44.79 33.22 3.83
CA ALA A 532 -45.18 34.63 3.99
C ALA A 532 -45.18 35.15 5.44
N PHE A 533 -44.76 36.41 5.68
CA PHE A 533 -44.04 36.76 6.93
C PHE A 533 -43.94 38.22 7.44
N PRO A 534 -43.36 38.47 8.64
CA PRO A 534 -43.35 39.75 9.38
C PRO A 534 -41.96 40.31 9.76
N LEU A 535 -41.93 41.30 10.69
CA LEU A 535 -40.77 42.02 11.21
C LEU A 535 -40.79 42.34 12.73
N VAL A 536 -40.09 41.59 13.59
CA VAL A 536 -40.58 41.22 14.94
C VAL A 536 -39.49 41.39 16.04
N ASN A 537 -38.62 42.37 15.80
CA ASN A 537 -37.50 42.94 16.55
C ASN A 537 -36.22 42.18 17.07
N GLY A 538 -35.94 40.86 16.93
CA GLY A 538 -34.53 40.39 17.15
C GLY A 538 -34.09 38.92 17.32
N THR A 539 -33.62 38.54 18.52
CA THR A 539 -33.14 37.32 19.29
C THR A 539 -33.84 35.84 19.60
N VAL A 540 -34.71 35.02 18.90
CA VAL A 540 -35.53 33.69 19.16
C VAL A 540 -35.47 32.31 20.02
N ASN A 541 -34.84 32.04 21.15
CA ASN A 541 -35.09 31.03 22.27
C ASN A 541 -35.74 29.56 22.26
N ALA A 542 -36.88 29.15 21.66
CA ALA A 542 -37.53 27.76 21.73
C ALA A 542 -39.01 27.74 21.17
N VAL A 543 -39.96 26.72 21.28
CA VAL A 543 -41.48 26.69 20.89
C VAL A 543 -42.32 25.32 20.53
N ALA A 544 -43.70 25.20 20.37
CA ALA A 544 -44.49 24.02 19.77
C ALA A 544 -46.03 24.16 19.36
N ALA A 545 -46.85 23.09 19.11
CA ALA A 545 -47.39 22.74 17.75
C ALA A 545 -48.93 22.44 17.38
N ASP A 546 -49.67 23.30 16.61
CA ASP A 546 -51.18 23.45 16.68
C ASP A 546 -52.20 22.30 16.37
N GLY A 547 -52.43 21.93 15.11
CA GLY A 547 -53.67 21.28 14.63
C GLY A 547 -53.93 21.44 13.13
N SER A 548 -53.57 22.59 12.55
CA SER A 548 -54.18 23.12 11.33
C SER A 548 -53.17 23.66 10.31
N GLY A 549 -51.90 23.75 10.71
CA GLY A 549 -51.01 24.77 10.15
C GLY A 549 -51.20 26.12 10.88
N GLY A 550 -51.01 26.17 12.20
CA GLY A 550 -51.03 27.32 13.13
C GLY A 550 -49.84 27.34 14.16
N TRP A 551 -49.05 28.43 14.37
CA TRP A 551 -47.81 28.41 15.23
C TRP A 551 -47.58 29.51 16.31
N TYR A 552 -46.60 29.37 17.26
CA TYR A 552 -46.60 29.64 18.77
C TYR A 552 -45.22 29.82 19.61
N ILE A 553 -44.73 30.99 20.25
CA ILE A 553 -43.38 31.82 20.16
C ILE A 553 -42.64 32.97 21.09
N GLY A 554 -42.63 33.40 22.42
CA GLY A 554 -41.66 34.51 23.00
C GLY A 554 -40.30 34.48 23.85
N GLY A 555 -39.55 35.62 24.02
CA GLY A 555 -38.20 35.80 24.75
C GLY A 555 -37.19 37.08 24.61
N THR A 556 -36.06 37.87 24.72
CA THR A 556 -35.57 39.30 24.45
C THR A 556 -36.24 40.37 23.59
N PHE A 557 -37.27 40.06 22.82
CA PHE A 557 -37.89 41.02 21.91
C PHE A 557 -38.49 42.31 22.53
N THR A 558 -39.10 43.14 21.67
CA THR A 558 -39.83 44.36 22.04
C THR A 558 -40.78 44.98 20.95
N ALA A 559 -40.91 44.49 19.68
CA ALA A 559 -41.89 44.91 18.62
C ALA A 559 -42.10 43.92 17.42
N ALA A 560 -43.08 44.11 16.50
CA ALA A 560 -43.97 43.00 16.10
C ALA A 560 -44.65 42.87 14.70
N GLY A 561 -43.96 42.46 13.63
CA GLY A 561 -44.45 42.92 12.31
C GLY A 561 -44.45 44.45 12.26
N GLY A 562 -43.62 45.10 13.08
CA GLY A 562 -43.71 46.50 13.47
C GLY A 562 -44.68 46.83 14.63
N VAL A 563 -45.66 45.99 14.98
CA VAL A 563 -46.63 46.24 16.08
C VAL A 563 -45.90 46.26 17.46
N VAL A 564 -46.61 46.38 18.58
CA VAL A 564 -46.12 45.85 19.85
C VAL A 564 -47.03 44.70 20.26
N ARG A 565 -46.60 43.47 19.96
CA ARG A 565 -46.73 42.44 20.98
C ARG A 565 -45.45 42.49 21.78
N ASN A 566 -45.51 41.82 22.90
CA ASN A 566 -44.42 41.49 23.76
C ASN A 566 -44.77 40.07 24.34
N ASN A 567 -43.76 39.27 24.58
CA ASN A 567 -43.52 37.88 24.93
C ASN A 567 -44.43 36.70 24.51
N LEU A 568 -45.54 36.81 23.76
CA LEU A 568 -46.38 35.67 23.27
C LEU A 568 -47.21 36.01 21.94
N ALA A 569 -48.10 35.19 21.29
CA ALA A 569 -49.08 35.43 20.13
C ALA A 569 -49.48 34.21 19.20
N HIS A 570 -49.82 34.33 17.88
CA HIS A 570 -50.05 33.24 16.88
C HIS A 570 -50.02 33.55 15.39
N VAL A 571 -49.51 32.60 14.58
CA VAL A 571 -49.79 32.56 13.13
C VAL A 571 -50.63 31.42 12.62
N LEU A 572 -51.69 31.85 11.96
CA LEU A 572 -52.50 31.21 10.95
C LEU A 572 -51.68 30.48 9.85
N ALA A 573 -52.35 29.69 9.02
CA ALA A 573 -51.74 28.96 7.90
C ALA A 573 -51.28 29.86 6.73
N ASN A 574 -51.65 31.14 6.74
CA ASN A 574 -51.64 32.01 5.56
C ASN A 574 -50.48 33.02 5.49
N GLY A 575 -49.61 33.10 6.51
CA GLY A 575 -48.50 34.04 6.46
C GLY A 575 -48.70 35.40 7.15
N ALA A 576 -49.76 35.65 7.94
CA ALA A 576 -50.24 37.01 8.23
C ALA A 576 -50.46 37.37 9.72
N LEU A 577 -50.05 38.58 10.17
CA LEU A 577 -49.99 38.92 11.60
C LEU A 577 -51.37 38.91 12.26
N ASP A 578 -51.56 38.06 13.27
CA ASP A 578 -52.86 37.86 13.85
C ASP A 578 -53.10 38.92 14.90
N MET A 579 -53.91 39.87 14.49
CA MET A 579 -54.32 41.07 15.21
C MET A 579 -55.40 40.81 16.25
N SER A 580 -56.25 39.80 16.02
CA SER A 580 -57.36 39.49 16.92
C SER A 580 -56.83 39.07 18.28
N TRP A 581 -55.66 38.46 18.22
CA TRP A 581 -54.92 37.97 19.35
C TRP A 581 -54.36 39.26 20.11
N ASN A 582 -53.80 39.31 21.34
CA ASN A 582 -52.59 40.13 21.73
C ASN A 582 -52.07 39.94 23.20
N PRO A 583 -50.86 39.40 23.47
CA PRO A 583 -50.48 38.85 24.77
C PRO A 583 -50.57 39.65 26.09
N ASN A 584 -49.62 40.55 26.37
CA ASN A 584 -49.38 41.35 27.62
C ASN A 584 -48.90 40.52 28.89
N ALA A 585 -47.65 40.65 29.42
CA ALA A 585 -47.02 40.01 30.63
C ALA A 585 -45.58 40.61 31.08
N ASN A 586 -44.61 39.91 31.76
CA ASN A 586 -43.28 40.53 32.21
C ASN A 586 -41.99 39.71 32.57
N GLY A 587 -41.58 38.70 31.81
CA GLY A 587 -40.42 37.76 32.08
C GLY A 587 -40.42 36.33 31.43
N VAL A 588 -39.38 35.84 30.69
CA VAL A 588 -39.17 34.52 30.00
C VAL A 588 -40.30 33.82 29.16
N VAL A 589 -39.98 32.95 28.19
CA VAL A 589 -40.89 31.84 27.79
C VAL A 589 -40.15 30.51 27.49
N PHE A 590 -39.42 29.87 28.40
CA PHE A 590 -38.38 28.86 28.14
C PHE A 590 -38.52 27.66 27.14
N ALA A 591 -39.70 27.15 26.70
CA ALA A 591 -39.94 26.25 25.52
C ALA A 591 -41.30 25.47 25.42
N LEU A 592 -42.10 25.54 24.33
CA LEU A 592 -43.55 25.17 24.22
C LEU A 592 -44.17 23.79 23.72
N ALA A 593 -45.52 23.54 23.67
CA ALA A 593 -46.20 22.19 23.78
C ALA A 593 -47.55 21.57 23.12
N VAL A 594 -48.22 21.89 21.99
CA VAL A 594 -49.69 21.53 21.66
C VAL A 594 -50.22 20.18 21.07
N SER A 595 -51.53 19.83 21.26
CA SER A 595 -52.53 19.21 20.30
C SER A 595 -54.05 19.42 20.67
N GLY A 596 -54.79 20.38 20.10
CA GLY A 596 -56.19 20.66 20.53
C GLY A 596 -56.61 22.12 20.28
N ASN A 597 -57.10 22.87 21.28
CA ASN A 597 -57.59 24.27 21.11
C ASN A 597 -57.32 25.28 22.27
N THR A 598 -56.27 25.08 23.07
CA THR A 598 -56.27 25.54 24.48
C THR A 598 -54.86 25.44 25.14
N VAL A 599 -54.19 26.44 25.76
CA VAL A 599 -52.67 26.45 25.98
C VAL A 599 -51.86 27.15 27.13
N TYR A 600 -51.55 26.57 28.27
CA TYR A 600 -50.17 26.16 28.90
C TYR A 600 -49.05 27.22 28.44
N ALA A 601 -48.19 27.83 29.33
CA ALA A 601 -46.72 28.18 29.22
C ALA A 601 -46.18 29.11 30.35
N GLY A 602 -44.90 29.54 30.37
CA GLY A 602 -44.13 30.02 31.54
C GLY A 602 -43.26 31.32 31.48
N GLY A 603 -42.67 31.84 32.59
CA GLY A 603 -42.38 33.30 32.71
C GLY A 603 -41.55 33.89 33.92
N ALA A 604 -41.49 35.25 34.14
CA ALA A 604 -40.44 36.06 34.88
C ALA A 604 -40.36 37.57 35.50
N PHE A 605 -41.25 38.48 36.00
CA PHE A 605 -42.70 38.79 35.93
C PHE A 605 -43.30 39.59 37.23
N THR A 606 -44.31 40.56 37.18
CA THR A 606 -45.47 41.02 38.10
C THR A 606 -46.78 41.76 37.50
N THR A 607 -48.08 41.24 37.46
CA THR A 607 -49.49 41.76 36.92
C THR A 607 -50.48 41.40 35.61
N ILE A 608 -50.27 40.57 34.52
CA ILE A 608 -51.00 40.15 33.18
C ILE A 608 -51.84 41.02 32.25
N GLY A 609 -51.62 40.71 30.96
CA GLY A 609 -52.50 40.69 29.79
C GLY A 609 -53.88 40.16 30.05
N GLY A 610 -54.63 41.04 30.68
CA GLY A 610 -55.81 40.76 31.47
C GLY A 610 -55.53 40.93 32.97
N VAL A 611 -55.00 39.91 33.63
CA VAL A 611 -55.00 39.77 35.10
C VAL A 611 -53.66 39.79 35.88
N ALA A 612 -53.74 40.47 37.00
CA ALA A 612 -52.81 40.36 38.11
C ALA A 612 -53.29 39.37 39.15
N ARG A 613 -54.19 38.43 38.85
CA ARG A 613 -54.19 37.25 39.71
C ARG A 613 -52.76 36.67 39.48
N SER A 614 -51.71 37.07 40.18
CA SER A 614 -50.67 37.85 39.44
C SER A 614 -49.71 37.16 38.49
N ASN A 615 -49.58 35.84 38.36
CA ASN A 615 -48.40 35.22 37.73
C ASN A 615 -48.47 34.63 36.32
N ILE A 616 -49.46 33.84 35.96
CA ILE A 616 -49.17 32.64 35.16
C ILE A 616 -49.70 32.77 33.67
N ALA A 617 -49.58 31.85 32.69
CA ALA A 617 -50.51 31.78 31.51
C ALA A 617 -50.88 30.39 30.88
N ALA A 618 -52.17 30.11 30.66
CA ALA A 618 -52.60 28.88 29.99
C ALA A 618 -53.97 28.97 29.33
N LEU A 619 -54.08 28.53 28.06
CA LEU A 619 -54.89 29.18 27.06
C LEU A 619 -56.24 28.63 26.55
N ASP A 620 -56.95 29.46 25.78
CA ASP A 620 -57.96 29.19 24.76
C ASP A 620 -57.75 30.03 23.47
N SER A 621 -58.51 29.68 22.43
CA SER A 621 -58.50 30.30 21.09
C SER A 621 -58.90 31.79 20.99
N ALA A 622 -59.29 32.42 22.11
CA ALA A 622 -59.51 33.86 22.33
C ALA A 622 -58.48 34.49 23.31
N GLY A 623 -57.78 33.66 24.07
CA GLY A 623 -56.49 33.97 24.64
C GLY A 623 -56.60 34.92 25.82
N LEU A 624 -57.66 34.79 26.61
CA LEU A 624 -57.95 35.56 27.81
C LEU A 624 -58.59 34.65 28.89
N ALA A 625 -57.88 34.30 29.98
CA ALA A 625 -57.94 32.87 30.36
C ALA A 625 -59.17 32.13 30.87
N THR A 626 -59.20 30.88 30.38
CA THR A 626 -59.46 29.66 31.15
C THR A 626 -58.91 29.81 32.59
N PRO A 627 -59.68 29.58 33.67
CA PRO A 627 -59.43 30.35 34.91
C PRO A 627 -58.15 29.98 35.67
N TRP A 628 -57.61 28.81 35.33
CA TRP A 628 -56.21 28.37 35.27
C TRP A 628 -55.37 28.92 36.45
N ALA A 629 -55.85 28.73 37.68
CA ALA A 629 -55.71 29.56 38.87
C ALA A 629 -54.63 29.30 40.00
N PRO A 630 -53.30 29.08 39.86
CA PRO A 630 -52.48 28.64 41.00
C PRO A 630 -51.94 29.74 41.90
N ASN A 631 -50.88 29.32 42.59
CA ASN A 631 -50.01 30.13 43.38
C ASN A 631 -48.54 30.33 42.83
N ALA A 632 -48.03 29.93 41.65
CA ALA A 632 -46.63 30.19 41.14
C ALA A 632 -45.75 31.42 41.60
N ASN A 633 -44.41 31.29 41.69
CA ASN A 633 -43.42 32.37 41.89
C ASN A 633 -41.89 32.45 41.53
N ALA A 634 -41.23 31.59 40.76
CA ALA A 634 -40.15 32.02 39.92
C ALA A 634 -39.88 30.95 38.88
N ALA A 635 -38.98 31.35 38.01
CA ALA A 635 -38.08 30.54 37.28
C ALA A 635 -38.75 29.25 36.83
N VAL A 636 -39.48 29.37 35.74
CA VAL A 636 -40.27 28.28 35.15
C VAL A 636 -39.56 27.83 33.89
N TYR A 637 -39.71 26.66 33.27
CA TYR A 637 -38.47 26.09 32.70
C TYR A 637 -38.64 25.43 31.20
N ALA A 638 -39.77 24.95 30.55
CA ALA A 638 -40.06 24.26 29.18
C ALA A 638 -41.52 23.58 28.94
N LEU A 639 -41.83 22.32 28.46
CA LEU A 639 -43.09 21.38 28.56
C LEU A 639 -43.00 19.90 27.85
N ALA A 640 -44.04 19.07 27.40
CA ALA A 640 -44.13 17.76 26.51
C ALA A 640 -45.17 16.57 26.76
N VAL A 641 -46.01 15.97 25.82
CA VAL A 641 -47.44 15.55 26.14
C VAL A 641 -48.20 14.21 25.61
N SER A 642 -49.19 13.55 26.32
CA SER A 642 -50.36 12.66 25.94
C SER A 642 -51.55 12.47 26.95
N GLY A 643 -52.84 12.56 26.57
CA GLY A 643 -53.98 11.94 27.31
C GLY A 643 -54.80 12.81 28.29
N ALA A 644 -54.85 12.43 29.59
CA ALA A 644 -55.52 13.19 30.66
C ALA A 644 -54.67 13.43 31.95
N THR A 645 -53.46 12.85 32.10
CA THR A 645 -52.40 13.30 33.06
C THR A 645 -51.67 14.56 32.50
N VAL A 646 -50.54 15.19 32.94
CA VAL A 646 -49.72 16.22 32.19
C VAL A 646 -48.58 16.68 33.06
N TYR A 647 -47.31 16.84 32.65
CA TYR A 647 -46.19 17.00 33.57
C TYR A 647 -45.62 18.47 33.44
N ALA A 648 -44.52 18.99 34.04
CA ALA A 648 -44.11 20.45 33.93
C ALA A 648 -42.71 20.81 34.54
N GLY A 649 -42.53 22.06 35.03
CA GLY A 649 -41.27 22.72 35.47
C GLY A 649 -41.20 24.25 35.91
N GLY A 650 -41.60 24.73 37.09
CA GLY A 650 -40.92 25.76 37.93
C GLY A 650 -40.87 25.24 39.38
N ALA A 651 -39.82 25.44 40.23
CA ALA A 651 -39.34 24.91 41.55
C ALA A 651 -38.97 26.01 42.56
N PHE A 652 -39.86 26.23 43.50
CA PHE A 652 -40.24 27.66 43.81
C PHE A 652 -39.82 27.62 45.36
N THR A 653 -40.52 28.16 46.34
CA THR A 653 -40.85 27.59 47.61
C THR A 653 -42.40 27.62 47.60
N SER A 654 -43.13 26.49 47.58
CA SER A 654 -44.63 26.28 47.45
C SER A 654 -45.28 25.77 46.16
N ILE A 655 -46.57 25.35 46.20
CA ILE A 655 -47.81 25.72 45.41
C ILE A 655 -49.06 25.76 46.27
N GLY A 656 -49.29 26.90 46.90
CA GLY A 656 -50.61 27.26 47.43
C GLY A 656 -51.22 26.17 48.31
N GLY A 657 -50.56 25.79 49.43
CA GLY A 657 -50.98 24.67 50.31
C GLY A 657 -50.08 24.46 51.55
N ALA A 658 -49.39 23.30 51.70
CA ALA A 658 -48.52 23.01 52.86
C ALA A 658 -46.99 22.71 52.70
N ALA A 659 -46.41 21.96 51.73
CA ALA A 659 -44.92 21.79 51.55
C ALA A 659 -44.25 21.00 50.33
N TYR A 660 -44.90 20.48 49.25
CA TYR A 660 -44.31 19.55 48.19
C TYR A 660 -43.21 20.13 47.24
N ALA A 661 -42.19 19.40 46.74
CA ALA A 661 -41.07 19.84 45.85
C ALA A 661 -39.86 18.93 45.52
N GLY A 662 -39.59 18.42 44.28
CA GLY A 662 -39.86 18.92 42.89
C GLY A 662 -40.29 17.90 41.78
N LEU A 663 -41.07 18.32 40.73
CA LEU A 663 -41.98 17.53 39.78
C LEU A 663 -43.39 17.25 40.33
N ALA A 664 -44.53 17.63 39.70
CA ALA A 664 -45.88 17.43 40.31
C ALA A 664 -47.28 17.34 39.58
N ALA A 665 -48.06 16.27 39.76
CA ALA A 665 -49.45 16.11 39.24
C ALA A 665 -50.54 17.03 39.79
N LEU A 666 -51.60 17.28 38.99
CA LEU A 666 -52.90 17.94 39.25
C LEU A 666 -53.80 18.10 38.03
N ASP A 667 -55.12 17.95 38.07
CA ASP A 667 -56.04 17.63 36.92
C ASP A 667 -56.40 18.70 35.83
N ASN A 668 -57.70 18.96 35.59
CA ASN A 668 -58.28 19.97 34.67
C ASN A 668 -59.02 21.13 35.38
N ALA A 669 -59.41 20.97 36.65
CA ALA A 669 -60.30 21.86 37.39
C ALA A 669 -59.58 22.82 38.35
N GLY A 670 -58.28 23.02 38.14
CA GLY A 670 -57.39 23.61 39.11
C GLY A 670 -56.60 22.60 39.94
N ALA A 671 -57.17 21.42 40.12
CA ALA A 671 -57.20 20.87 41.44
C ALA A 671 -56.00 19.99 41.74
N PRO A 672 -55.62 19.98 43.01
CA PRO A 672 -53.72 19.53 43.37
C PRO A 672 -52.96 18.22 43.05
N ILE A 673 -53.49 17.10 42.53
CA ILE A 673 -52.88 15.72 42.49
C ILE A 673 -51.56 15.41 43.27
N TRP A 674 -50.25 15.42 42.84
CA TRP A 674 -49.08 14.84 43.61
C TRP A 674 -47.62 15.46 43.45
N GLY A 675 -46.56 15.32 44.33
CA GLY A 675 -45.12 15.80 44.05
C GLY A 675 -43.86 15.74 45.06
N PRO A 676 -42.58 15.23 44.80
CA PRO A 676 -41.45 14.63 45.68
C PRO A 676 -40.39 15.36 46.65
N THR A 677 -39.86 14.81 47.80
CA THR A 677 -39.14 15.37 49.07
C THR A 677 -37.58 15.56 49.32
N ILE A 678 -36.96 16.76 49.45
CA ILE A 678 -35.49 16.88 49.08
C ILE A 678 -34.61 18.01 49.82
N SER A 679 -33.25 17.95 50.08
CA SER A 679 -32.41 19.07 50.73
C SER A 679 -30.81 19.00 50.91
N GLY A 680 -29.98 19.83 50.22
CA GLY A 680 -28.52 20.25 50.46
C GLY A 680 -27.29 19.81 49.56
N GLY A 681 -26.76 20.53 48.53
CA GLY A 681 -25.62 20.01 47.67
C GLY A 681 -24.95 20.85 46.51
N ASN A 682 -24.60 20.26 45.31
CA ASN A 682 -23.55 20.71 44.33
C ASN A 682 -23.28 22.20 44.29
N ILE A 683 -22.01 22.52 44.54
CA ILE A 683 -21.75 23.55 45.52
C ILE A 683 -22.08 24.90 44.92
N ASN A 684 -23.01 25.62 45.56
CA ASN A 684 -23.56 26.93 45.18
C ASN A 684 -24.40 26.98 43.89
N THR A 685 -24.32 25.99 42.99
CA THR A 685 -25.36 25.85 41.95
C THR A 685 -26.69 25.58 42.62
N THR A 686 -27.78 25.94 41.95
CA THR A 686 -29.13 25.80 42.51
C THR A 686 -29.78 24.52 41.86
N PRO A 687 -29.81 23.36 42.55
CA PRO A 687 -30.33 22.00 42.21
C PRO A 687 -31.77 21.74 41.65
N ALA A 688 -32.04 20.82 40.71
CA ALA A 688 -32.83 21.04 39.47
C ALA A 688 -33.74 19.88 38.71
N VAL A 689 -34.74 19.74 37.68
CA VAL A 689 -35.84 20.28 36.59
C VAL A 689 -35.89 21.14 35.07
N TYR A 690 -35.32 21.27 33.74
CA TYR A 690 -34.59 20.75 32.39
C TYR A 690 -35.28 20.59 30.88
N ALA A 691 -35.70 19.42 30.29
CA ALA A 691 -36.70 19.19 29.12
C ALA A 691 -37.70 17.97 29.37
N LEU A 692 -38.63 17.44 28.47
CA LEU A 692 -39.54 16.21 28.66
C LEU A 692 -40.18 15.53 27.33
N ALA A 693 -40.93 14.34 27.30
CA ALA A 693 -41.75 13.65 26.17
C ALA A 693 -42.28 12.15 26.36
N VAL A 694 -43.35 11.59 25.66
CA VAL A 694 -44.46 10.62 26.13
C VAL A 694 -44.87 9.24 25.43
N SER A 695 -45.48 8.21 26.10
CA SER A 695 -45.69 6.77 25.67
C SER A 695 -46.55 5.74 26.56
N ALA A 696 -47.84 5.95 26.89
CA ALA A 696 -48.80 4.98 27.54
C ALA A 696 -48.91 4.83 29.09
N ASN A 697 -48.24 3.87 29.74
CA ASN A 697 -48.34 3.62 31.20
C ASN A 697 -47.00 3.76 31.93
N ILE A 698 -46.08 4.45 31.29
CA ILE A 698 -44.70 4.64 31.75
C ILE A 698 -44.47 6.20 31.83
N VAL A 699 -43.49 6.88 32.43
CA VAL A 699 -43.20 8.35 32.27
C VAL A 699 -41.75 8.56 32.72
N TYR A 700 -40.93 9.53 32.33
CA TYR A 700 -39.50 9.50 32.73
C TYR A 700 -39.03 10.83 33.34
N ALA A 701 -37.76 11.09 33.70
CA ALA A 701 -37.28 12.39 34.23
C ALA A 701 -35.86 12.47 34.83
N GLY A 702 -35.49 13.59 35.47
CA GLY A 702 -34.13 13.82 35.96
C GLY A 702 -33.93 15.11 36.76
N GLY A 703 -32.74 15.64 36.66
CA GLY A 703 -32.42 16.99 37.06
C GLY A 703 -31.33 17.10 38.09
N ASN A 704 -31.03 18.32 38.52
CA ASN A 704 -30.02 18.63 39.52
C ASN A 704 -30.61 18.52 40.95
N PHE A 705 -31.81 17.99 41.25
CA PHE A 705 -32.47 18.02 42.60
C PHE A 705 -31.72 17.35 43.78
N THR A 706 -31.91 16.08 44.18
CA THR A 706 -30.96 15.00 44.75
C THR A 706 -31.80 13.87 45.18
N SER A 707 -32.85 14.30 45.85
CA SER A 707 -33.46 13.61 46.93
C SER A 707 -34.89 13.47 46.61
N VAL A 708 -35.48 12.62 47.43
CA VAL A 708 -36.90 12.33 47.68
C VAL A 708 -36.91 11.48 49.02
N ASP A 709 -36.43 12.01 50.19
CA ASP A 709 -36.47 11.58 51.67
C ASP A 709 -35.16 11.63 52.66
N VAL A 710 -34.68 10.68 53.55
CA VAL A 710 -33.30 10.68 54.30
C VAL A 710 -32.01 9.84 53.88
N VAL A 711 -31.95 8.52 53.56
CA VAL A 711 -30.75 7.77 53.01
C VAL A 711 -30.89 7.23 51.54
N GLY A 712 -29.84 7.31 50.68
CA GLY A 712 -29.67 7.81 49.25
C GLY A 712 -30.06 7.09 47.92
N ARG A 713 -29.59 7.66 46.77
CA ARG A 713 -29.82 7.35 45.32
C ARG A 713 -29.35 8.35 44.19
N SER A 714 -28.85 7.99 42.99
CA SER A 714 -28.47 9.01 41.95
C SER A 714 -29.05 8.99 40.48
N ARG A 715 -29.25 10.20 39.90
CA ARG A 715 -29.75 10.87 38.63
C ARG A 715 -31.18 10.97 37.98
N LEU A 716 -32.06 9.99 37.93
CA LEU A 716 -33.29 9.90 37.09
C LEU A 716 -34.16 8.84 37.76
N ALA A 717 -35.50 8.86 37.78
CA ALA A 717 -36.26 8.11 38.79
C ALA A 717 -37.80 7.85 38.83
N ALA A 718 -38.29 6.62 38.74
CA ALA A 718 -39.66 6.01 38.58
C ALA A 718 -41.04 6.33 39.25
N PHE A 719 -42.17 6.10 38.54
CA PHE A 719 -43.51 6.52 39.01
C PHE A 719 -44.94 6.01 38.38
N ASP A 720 -45.52 4.78 38.53
CA ASP A 720 -46.98 4.22 38.52
C ASP A 720 -48.26 4.78 37.72
N ILE A 721 -49.55 4.62 38.22
CA ILE A 721 -50.92 5.04 37.66
C ILE A 721 -51.96 6.10 38.35
N THR A 722 -52.62 5.99 39.56
CA THR A 722 -53.22 7.10 40.46
C THR A 722 -52.86 7.44 42.05
N ALA A 723 -51.75 7.65 42.90
CA ALA A 723 -50.22 7.52 43.11
C ALA A 723 -49.45 8.42 44.12
N GLY A 724 -48.62 9.30 43.60
CA GLY A 724 -47.19 9.42 43.97
C GLY A 724 -46.27 8.28 44.55
N THR A 725 -46.53 6.99 44.84
CA THR A 725 -45.59 6.11 45.64
C THR A 725 -44.24 5.64 44.99
N LEU A 726 -43.35 6.56 44.56
CA LEU A 726 -42.00 6.49 43.91
C LEU A 726 -41.42 5.09 43.58
N LEU A 727 -41.30 4.64 42.31
CA LEU A 727 -41.56 3.24 41.85
C LEU A 727 -40.35 2.27 41.58
N GLY A 728 -39.89 1.45 42.54
CA GLY A 728 -38.78 0.46 42.37
C GLY A 728 -37.30 0.93 42.13
N TRP A 729 -36.64 0.34 41.15
CA TRP A 729 -35.72 0.93 40.17
C TRP A 729 -34.51 1.92 40.46
N ASN A 730 -33.17 1.60 40.41
CA ASN A 730 -32.01 2.49 40.86
C ASN A 730 -30.82 2.92 39.91
N PRO A 731 -30.86 3.80 38.88
CA PRO A 731 -29.69 4.21 38.05
C PRO A 731 -28.39 4.47 38.77
N GLY A 732 -28.50 5.14 39.92
CA GLY A 732 -27.39 5.86 40.53
C GLY A 732 -26.66 6.66 39.47
N ALA A 733 -25.52 7.25 39.82
CA ALA A 733 -24.81 8.14 38.90
C ALA A 733 -23.51 9.03 39.46
N ASP A 734 -21.62 9.93 38.47
CA ASP A 734 -20.68 11.07 38.49
C ASP A 734 -21.42 12.26 37.92
N ASN A 735 -21.74 12.34 36.67
CA ASN A 735 -21.67 13.71 36.31
C ASN A 735 -23.29 14.39 36.51
N THR A 736 -24.00 15.60 36.28
CA THR A 736 -24.63 16.44 35.09
C THR A 736 -26.13 16.28 34.45
N VAL A 737 -27.29 15.66 34.88
CA VAL A 737 -28.61 15.41 34.05
C VAL A 737 -29.92 16.36 33.94
N SER A 738 -30.86 16.39 32.94
CA SER A 738 -31.51 17.64 32.29
C SER A 738 -32.40 17.78 30.95
N ALA A 739 -32.61 16.91 29.92
CA ALA A 739 -33.24 17.25 28.57
C ALA A 739 -33.44 16.07 27.54
N LEU A 740 -34.63 15.81 26.88
CA LEU A 740 -35.19 14.43 26.56
C LEU A 740 -36.32 14.10 25.49
N ALA A 741 -36.57 12.80 25.11
CA ALA A 741 -37.75 12.23 24.34
C ALA A 741 -38.20 10.74 24.70
N VAL A 742 -39.10 9.99 23.97
CA VAL A 742 -39.46 8.52 24.18
C VAL A 742 -39.97 7.62 23.01
N ALA A 743 -39.51 6.35 22.84
CA ALA A 743 -40.07 5.35 21.88
C ALA A 743 -39.53 3.89 21.94
N ALA A 744 -40.39 2.91 22.28
CA ALA A 744 -40.19 1.45 22.22
C ALA A 744 -38.92 0.87 22.91
N GLY A 745 -39.09 0.14 24.02
CA GLY A 745 -38.10 -0.86 24.44
C GLY A 745 -36.75 -0.42 25.06
N ARG A 746 -36.24 0.83 24.98
CA ARG A 746 -35.11 1.32 25.83
C ARG A 746 -35.14 2.81 26.30
N VAL A 747 -34.60 3.26 27.46
CA VAL A 747 -34.75 4.60 28.11
C VAL A 747 -33.57 5.55 28.01
N TYR A 748 -33.54 6.12 26.82
CA TYR A 748 -32.42 6.40 25.97
C TYR A 748 -31.86 7.80 25.89
N ALA A 749 -30.57 7.96 25.54
CA ALA A 749 -29.93 9.07 26.18
C ALA A 749 -28.48 9.57 25.89
N GLY A 750 -28.11 10.64 26.61
CA GLY A 750 -26.99 11.60 26.77
C GLY A 750 -27.13 12.70 27.87
N GLY A 751 -26.42 12.75 29.01
CA GLY A 751 -26.82 13.73 30.08
C GLY A 751 -25.87 14.86 30.09
N TYR A 752 -25.03 15.04 31.09
CA TYR A 752 -23.68 15.61 30.93
C TYR A 752 -22.47 14.57 31.17
N PHE A 753 -22.31 13.27 30.82
CA PHE A 753 -21.49 12.19 31.56
C PHE A 753 -20.65 10.93 31.11
N ALA A 754 -20.07 10.04 31.99
CA ALA A 754 -19.55 8.60 31.79
C ALA A 754 -19.15 7.39 32.87
N ASN A 755 -19.96 6.52 33.60
CA ASN A 755 -19.59 5.75 34.89
C ASN A 755 -20.58 4.61 35.41
N ALA A 756 -21.11 3.62 34.69
CA ALA A 756 -22.30 2.86 35.16
C ALA A 756 -22.19 1.88 36.39
N GLY A 757 -21.28 2.08 37.35
CA GLY A 757 -20.92 1.17 38.46
C GLY A 757 -20.22 -0.14 38.06
N GLY A 758 -18.88 -0.18 38.09
CA GLY A 758 -18.01 -1.18 37.44
C GLY A 758 -16.53 -1.00 37.85
N SER A 759 -15.51 -1.07 37.00
CA SER A 759 -15.44 -1.40 35.55
C SER A 759 -16.08 -0.40 34.55
N PRO A 760 -15.63 0.88 34.41
CA PRO A 760 -15.83 1.87 33.30
C PRO A 760 -17.13 2.05 32.38
N ARG A 761 -17.71 3.23 31.97
CA ARG A 761 -18.78 3.42 30.86
C ARG A 761 -19.01 4.86 30.23
N ASN A 762 -19.73 5.14 29.12
CA ASN A 762 -19.67 6.42 28.36
C ASN A 762 -20.95 7.26 28.01
N HIS A 763 -20.87 8.64 27.96
CA HIS A 763 -21.75 9.76 27.46
C HIS A 763 -23.22 9.55 27.11
N LEU A 764 -23.61 8.38 26.67
CA LEU A 764 -24.64 8.19 25.69
C LEU A 764 -25.59 7.12 26.19
N ALA A 765 -26.47 7.55 27.07
CA ALA A 765 -26.95 6.67 28.09
C ALA A 765 -27.99 5.67 27.64
N ALA A 766 -27.65 4.43 27.90
CA ALA A 766 -28.46 3.23 27.55
C ALA A 766 -30.12 1.56 29.39
N PHE A 767 -31.29 0.84 29.08
CA PHE A 767 -32.14 -0.27 29.57
C PHE A 767 -33.54 0.02 29.05
N ASN A 768 -34.60 -0.63 29.48
CA ASN A 768 -35.99 -0.31 29.11
C ASN A 768 -36.58 0.96 29.91
N ALA A 769 -37.89 1.42 29.99
CA ALA A 769 -38.89 2.16 30.97
C ALA A 769 -39.49 1.62 32.35
N GLY A 770 -40.42 0.63 32.48
CA GLY A 770 -40.56 -0.25 33.68
C GLY A 770 -40.24 -1.77 33.42
N THR A 771 -39.37 -2.42 34.24
CA THR A 771 -38.64 -3.74 34.18
C THR A 771 -37.08 -3.71 34.28
N GLY A 772 -36.30 -3.31 33.26
CA GLY A 772 -35.26 -2.29 33.48
C GLY A 772 -33.75 -2.53 33.40
N ALA A 773 -33.21 -3.61 32.87
CA ALA A 773 -31.76 -3.87 32.96
C ALA A 773 -30.90 -2.98 32.05
N LEU A 774 -29.95 -2.24 32.65
CA LEU A 774 -28.85 -1.49 32.06
C LEU A 774 -28.19 -2.31 30.92
N ASP A 775 -28.63 -2.09 29.67
CA ASP A 775 -28.41 -3.11 28.64
C ASP A 775 -26.98 -3.10 28.13
N THR A 776 -26.32 -4.26 28.21
CA THR A 776 -24.86 -4.39 28.42
C THR A 776 -24.01 -3.93 27.26
N GLY A 777 -24.42 -4.29 26.06
CA GLY A 777 -23.63 -4.11 24.87
C GLY A 777 -23.40 -2.65 24.59
N TRP A 778 -24.41 -1.77 24.76
CA TRP A 778 -24.44 -0.38 24.24
C TRP A 778 -23.07 0.29 24.38
N ASP A 779 -22.14 0.13 23.40
CA ASP A 779 -20.75 0.68 23.29
C ASP A 779 -20.04 0.42 21.95
N PRO A 780 -19.33 1.38 21.28
CA PRO A 780 -18.47 2.38 21.90
C PRO A 780 -18.71 3.85 21.51
N ASN A 781 -19.42 4.60 22.35
CA ASN A 781 -19.02 5.89 22.92
C ASN A 781 -18.66 7.18 22.12
N ALA A 782 -18.57 8.34 22.82
CA ALA A 782 -17.68 9.46 22.47
C ALA A 782 -17.05 10.22 23.65
N VAL A 783 -16.21 11.21 23.31
CA VAL A 783 -15.33 12.19 24.02
C VAL A 783 -15.69 13.59 23.56
N GLY A 784 -15.10 14.69 24.03
CA GLY A 784 -15.20 16.05 23.45
C GLY A 784 -13.82 16.66 23.17
N ILE A 785 -13.74 17.83 22.53
CA ILE A 785 -12.44 18.47 22.22
C ILE A 785 -11.62 18.66 23.50
N ILE A 786 -10.39 18.16 23.52
CA ILE A 786 -9.53 18.11 24.72
C ILE A 786 -9.31 19.51 25.33
N GLY A 787 -9.43 19.58 26.66
CA GLY A 787 -9.40 20.81 27.45
C GLY A 787 -10.65 21.69 27.35
N SER A 788 -11.58 21.42 26.45
CA SER A 788 -12.84 22.16 26.37
C SER A 788 -13.93 21.52 27.20
N ASN A 789 -15.03 22.27 27.35
CA ASN A 789 -16.33 21.79 27.78
C ASN A 789 -17.28 21.91 26.54
N PRO A 790 -17.51 20.88 25.67
CA PRO A 790 -18.34 21.01 24.44
C PRO A 790 -19.66 20.14 24.22
N ALA A 791 -20.89 20.64 24.40
CA ALA A 791 -22.12 19.78 24.45
C ALA A 791 -23.29 19.70 23.41
N VAL A 792 -24.03 18.55 23.43
CA VAL A 792 -25.47 18.29 23.09
C VAL A 792 -26.39 18.96 24.05
N ASN A 793 -27.61 19.35 23.66
CA ASN A 793 -28.60 19.81 24.63
C ASN A 793 -30.09 19.34 24.39
N ALA A 794 -30.43 18.60 23.30
CA ALA A 794 -31.55 17.62 23.15
C ALA A 794 -31.56 16.87 21.79
N LEU A 795 -32.65 16.15 21.46
CA LEU A 795 -32.48 14.77 21.03
C LEU A 795 -33.81 14.08 20.57
N ALA A 796 -33.83 13.22 19.53
CA ALA A 796 -35.11 12.84 18.85
C ALA A 796 -35.18 11.54 17.99
N ILE A 797 -36.39 11.24 17.48
CA ILE A 797 -36.94 9.88 17.24
C ILE A 797 -37.54 9.61 15.84
N SER A 798 -37.15 8.56 15.10
CA SER A 798 -38.07 7.90 14.12
C SER A 798 -37.62 6.48 13.72
N GLY A 799 -38.55 5.64 13.23
CA GLY A 799 -38.24 4.57 12.26
C GLY A 799 -37.17 3.51 12.63
N GLY A 800 -36.83 3.33 13.90
CA GLY A 800 -35.70 2.49 14.29
C GLY A 800 -34.33 3.11 13.99
N THR A 801 -34.21 4.43 13.89
CA THR A 801 -32.94 5.16 13.76
C THR A 801 -33.08 6.48 14.48
N VAL A 802 -32.16 6.74 15.39
CA VAL A 802 -32.21 7.91 16.26
C VAL A 802 -31.27 8.97 15.75
N TYR A 803 -31.43 10.17 16.27
CA TYR A 803 -30.65 11.32 15.87
C TYR A 803 -30.05 11.99 17.09
N VAL A 804 -28.88 12.58 16.95
CA VAL A 804 -28.10 13.20 18.03
C VAL A 804 -27.67 14.65 17.76
N GLY A 805 -27.67 15.54 18.76
CA GLY A 805 -27.40 16.97 18.50
C GLY A 805 -26.52 17.78 19.48
N GLY A 806 -25.18 17.85 19.26
CA GLY A 806 -24.11 18.30 20.19
C GLY A 806 -22.85 18.97 19.67
N ASN A 807 -21.92 19.30 20.56
CA ASN A 807 -20.63 19.98 20.32
C ASN A 807 -19.48 18.97 19.99
N PHE A 808 -19.69 18.09 18.99
CA PHE A 808 -18.73 17.07 18.55
C PHE A 808 -17.77 17.36 17.43
N THR A 809 -16.68 16.60 17.49
CA THR A 809 -16.09 15.98 16.31
C THR A 809 -16.43 14.48 16.01
N THR A 810 -16.68 13.52 16.94
CA THR A 810 -16.82 12.09 16.52
C THR A 810 -17.73 11.19 17.42
N LEU A 811 -18.08 9.95 16.96
CA LEU A 811 -18.79 8.79 17.62
C LEU A 811 -17.99 7.47 17.34
N GLN A 812 -17.86 6.47 18.22
CA GLN A 812 -17.15 5.19 17.93
C GLN A 812 -15.72 5.34 17.43
N ASN A 813 -15.00 6.37 17.92
CA ASN A 813 -13.78 6.91 17.32
C ASN A 813 -13.92 7.42 15.86
N VAL A 814 -15.05 7.23 15.19
CA VAL A 814 -15.32 7.60 13.79
C VAL A 814 -15.86 9.02 13.67
N GLU A 815 -15.20 9.84 12.82
CA GLU A 815 -15.59 11.24 12.61
C GLU A 815 -17.06 11.40 12.24
N ARG A 816 -17.70 12.26 13.02
CA ARG A 816 -19.11 12.58 13.01
C ARG A 816 -19.21 13.95 13.65
N ASN A 817 -18.87 15.04 12.98
CA ASN A 817 -18.91 16.33 13.68
C ASN A 817 -20.35 16.80 13.94
N TYR A 818 -20.60 17.28 15.15
CA TYR A 818 -21.70 18.12 15.64
C TYR A 818 -23.18 17.70 15.38
N LEU A 819 -23.49 16.71 14.54
CA LEU A 819 -24.82 16.10 14.30
C LEU A 819 -24.64 14.64 13.78
N ALA A 820 -25.43 13.63 14.21
CA ALA A 820 -25.30 12.22 13.74
C ALA A 820 -26.57 11.34 13.92
N ALA A 821 -26.54 10.08 13.44
CA ALA A 821 -27.60 9.08 13.53
C ALA A 821 -27.15 7.65 13.18
N VAL A 822 -27.94 6.67 13.62
CA VAL A 822 -27.62 5.25 13.84
C VAL A 822 -28.88 4.48 14.24
N ASP A 823 -28.88 3.17 13.94
CA ASP A 823 -29.92 2.20 14.28
C ASP A 823 -30.34 2.16 15.76
N ALA A 824 -31.63 1.88 15.95
CA ALA A 824 -32.29 1.34 17.13
C ALA A 824 -31.69 0.02 17.63
N GLY A 825 -32.03 -1.07 16.96
CA GLY A 825 -32.06 -2.45 17.48
C GLY A 825 -30.74 -2.93 18.07
N SER A 826 -29.66 -2.46 17.47
CA SER A 826 -28.28 -2.81 17.73
C SER A 826 -27.36 -1.59 17.79
N GLY A 827 -27.84 -0.34 17.90
CA GLY A 827 -27.04 0.88 18.18
C GLY A 827 -25.72 1.08 17.42
N ALA A 828 -25.57 0.45 16.26
CA ALA A 828 -24.34 0.49 15.48
C ALA A 828 -24.35 1.70 14.55
N LEU A 829 -23.20 2.35 14.35
CA LEU A 829 -23.06 3.56 13.53
C LEU A 829 -23.72 3.37 12.15
N THR A 830 -24.75 4.15 11.82
CA THR A 830 -25.20 4.19 10.43
C THR A 830 -24.27 5.06 9.58
N THR A 831 -24.45 4.93 8.28
CA THR A 831 -23.86 5.77 7.23
C THR A 831 -24.33 7.24 7.28
N TRP A 832 -25.27 7.57 8.17
CA TRP A 832 -25.81 8.91 8.36
C TRP A 832 -24.75 9.84 8.98
N TYR A 833 -23.99 10.51 8.11
CA TYR A 833 -22.98 11.50 8.51
C TYR A 833 -23.33 12.92 8.02
N PRO A 834 -23.84 13.77 8.93
CA PRO A 834 -24.08 15.19 8.71
C PRO A 834 -22.84 16.07 8.68
N ASN A 835 -21.89 15.95 9.62
CA ASN A 835 -20.81 16.94 9.78
C ASN A 835 -21.36 18.37 9.98
N ALA A 836 -22.09 18.59 11.07
CA ALA A 836 -22.26 19.95 11.61
C ALA A 836 -20.87 20.50 12.04
N ASN A 837 -20.68 21.76 12.45
CA ASN A 837 -19.32 22.32 12.68
C ASN A 837 -19.08 23.15 13.98
N ALA A 838 -20.05 23.18 14.88
CA ALA A 838 -19.98 23.59 16.29
C ALA A 838 -21.30 23.07 16.93
N ALA A 839 -21.56 23.12 18.23
CA ALA A 839 -22.68 22.36 18.83
C ALA A 839 -23.99 22.25 18.03
N VAL A 840 -24.57 21.10 17.68
CA VAL A 840 -26.05 21.06 17.80
C VAL A 840 -26.31 21.15 19.31
N TYR A 841 -27.42 21.72 19.73
CA TYR A 841 -27.79 21.76 21.12
C TYR A 841 -29.18 21.12 21.22
N ALA A 842 -29.91 20.69 20.16
CA ALA A 842 -31.04 19.75 20.29
C ALA A 842 -31.57 19.19 18.96
N LEU A 843 -32.58 18.28 19.02
CA LEU A 843 -33.31 17.63 17.91
C LEU A 843 -34.84 17.42 18.11
N ALA A 844 -35.61 17.30 17.02
CA ALA A 844 -36.97 16.69 16.91
C ALA A 844 -37.14 16.02 15.53
N VAL A 845 -38.14 15.15 15.33
CA VAL A 845 -38.31 14.37 14.08
C VAL A 845 -39.78 14.10 13.80
N ALA A 846 -40.24 14.25 12.55
CA ALA A 846 -41.39 13.49 12.08
C ALA A 846 -41.17 12.97 10.64
N GLY A 847 -41.90 11.91 10.29
CA GLY A 847 -41.76 11.24 9.01
C GLY A 847 -40.32 10.80 8.74
N ASN A 848 -39.84 11.15 7.54
CA ASN A 848 -38.50 10.82 7.03
C ASN A 848 -37.48 11.96 7.21
N THR A 849 -37.66 12.84 8.19
CA THR A 849 -36.78 14.01 8.34
C THR A 849 -36.45 14.28 9.80
N LEU A 850 -35.15 14.25 10.13
CA LEU A 850 -34.64 14.85 11.35
C LEU A 850 -34.60 16.36 11.18
N TYR A 851 -34.94 17.03 12.27
CA TYR A 851 -34.83 18.45 12.42
C TYR A 851 -33.89 18.75 13.59
N ALA A 852 -32.81 19.51 13.35
CA ALA A 852 -31.73 19.76 14.31
C ALA A 852 -31.42 21.24 14.53
N GLY A 853 -30.99 21.65 15.73
CA GLY A 853 -30.63 23.04 16.04
C GLY A 853 -29.49 23.22 17.06
N GLY A 854 -28.66 24.28 17.01
CA GLY A 854 -27.67 24.60 18.06
C GLY A 854 -26.63 25.71 17.86
N GLY A 855 -25.46 25.51 18.42
CA GLY A 855 -24.16 26.08 18.09
C GLY A 855 -23.40 25.69 16.77
N PHE A 856 -23.89 25.00 15.70
CA PHE A 856 -23.17 24.69 14.41
C PHE A 856 -23.21 25.68 13.19
N THR A 857 -22.22 26.55 12.89
CA THR A 857 -22.29 27.46 11.69
C THR A 857 -22.48 26.81 10.29
N ALA A 858 -22.38 25.49 10.16
CA ALA A 858 -22.67 24.72 8.95
C ALA A 858 -23.05 23.27 9.31
N VAL A 859 -23.66 22.54 8.36
CA VAL A 859 -23.83 21.08 8.34
C VAL A 859 -23.54 20.50 6.96
N ARG A 860 -22.69 19.48 6.88
CA ARG A 860 -22.26 18.79 5.66
C ARG A 860 -21.60 19.73 4.65
N GLY A 861 -20.95 20.78 5.15
CA GLY A 861 -20.48 21.92 4.37
C GLY A 861 -21.60 22.78 3.74
N VAL A 862 -22.87 22.40 3.91
CA VAL A 862 -24.04 23.27 3.70
C VAL A 862 -23.99 24.29 4.82
N THR A 863 -23.83 25.57 4.49
CA THR A 863 -23.94 26.66 5.47
C THR A 863 -25.40 26.74 5.84
N ARG A 864 -25.72 25.85 6.75
CA ARG A 864 -26.75 25.84 7.74
C ARG A 864 -26.01 26.34 8.94
N ASN A 865 -25.86 27.66 9.13
CA ASN A 865 -25.66 28.03 10.51
C ASN A 865 -26.94 27.49 11.18
N ARG A 866 -26.65 26.48 11.98
CA ARG A 866 -27.14 26.09 13.27
C ARG A 866 -28.58 25.68 13.41
N LEU A 867 -29.37 25.60 12.34
CA LEU A 867 -30.33 24.51 12.20
C LEU A 867 -30.11 23.80 10.87
N ALA A 868 -30.30 22.48 10.82
CA ALA A 868 -30.27 21.69 9.61
C ALA A 868 -31.29 20.56 9.68
N ALA A 869 -32.07 20.39 8.61
CA ALA A 869 -33.04 19.31 8.48
C ALA A 869 -32.35 18.37 7.56
N LEU A 870 -32.43 17.12 7.90
CA LEU A 870 -31.73 16.08 7.21
C LEU A 870 -32.72 14.96 7.01
N ASN A 871 -32.73 14.41 5.80
CA ASN A 871 -33.45 13.16 5.61
C ASN A 871 -32.98 12.16 6.68
N SER A 872 -33.91 11.62 7.44
CA SER A 872 -33.69 10.76 8.61
C SER A 872 -32.92 9.47 8.27
N ASN A 873 -32.90 9.08 7.00
CA ASN A 873 -32.38 7.79 6.57
C ASN A 873 -30.98 7.91 5.93
N HIS A 874 -30.55 9.08 5.46
CA HIS A 874 -29.25 9.26 4.79
C HIS A 874 -28.50 10.59 5.07
N GLY A 875 -28.97 11.41 6.00
CA GLY A 875 -28.23 12.55 6.54
C GLY A 875 -27.95 13.66 5.53
N ILE A 876 -28.68 13.69 4.42
CA ILE A 876 -28.58 14.77 3.44
C ILE A 876 -29.39 15.93 3.99
N VAL A 877 -28.68 17.02 4.24
CA VAL A 877 -29.25 18.32 4.58
C VAL A 877 -30.20 18.74 3.45
N THR A 878 -31.49 18.90 3.76
CA THR A 878 -32.56 19.16 2.78
C THR A 878 -32.52 20.61 2.28
N ALA A 879 -33.52 21.07 1.52
CA ALA A 879 -33.59 22.49 1.13
C ALA A 879 -33.60 23.44 2.34
N TRP A 880 -34.04 22.94 3.51
CA TRP A 880 -34.26 23.61 4.80
C TRP A 880 -33.13 24.47 5.29
N ASP A 881 -32.96 25.64 4.70
CA ASP A 881 -32.18 26.63 5.38
C ASP A 881 -33.01 27.26 6.46
N PRO A 882 -32.40 27.35 7.64
CA PRO A 882 -33.15 27.84 8.74
C PRO A 882 -32.81 29.22 9.05
N ASN A 883 -31.62 29.40 9.64
CA ASN A 883 -30.60 30.33 9.21
C ASN A 883 -29.65 30.84 10.34
N ALA A 884 -29.67 30.26 11.53
CA ALA A 884 -28.98 30.61 12.80
C ALA A 884 -28.21 31.94 13.14
N GLY A 885 -28.04 32.13 14.46
CA GLY A 885 -27.21 33.12 15.15
C GLY A 885 -26.93 33.22 16.73
N SER A 886 -27.68 32.68 17.71
CA SER A 886 -27.14 32.33 19.06
C SER A 886 -27.82 31.08 19.72
N THR A 887 -27.10 30.21 20.49
CA THR A 887 -27.27 28.77 21.02
C THR A 887 -28.64 28.04 21.26
N VAL A 888 -28.73 26.68 21.56
CA VAL A 888 -29.99 25.84 21.83
C VAL A 888 -30.11 25.36 23.29
N HIS A 889 -31.29 24.90 23.81
CA HIS A 889 -31.37 23.73 24.71
C HIS A 889 -32.58 22.70 24.57
N ALA A 890 -33.63 22.78 23.71
CA ALA A 890 -34.39 21.60 23.17
C ALA A 890 -35.28 21.87 21.91
N LEU A 891 -35.85 20.84 21.27
CA LEU A 891 -36.84 20.84 20.14
C LEU A 891 -37.97 19.76 20.43
N ALA A 892 -39.30 19.87 20.13
CA ALA A 892 -40.33 18.74 20.14
C ALA A 892 -41.85 19.05 19.78
N LEU A 893 -42.74 18.03 19.60
CA LEU A 893 -43.70 17.88 18.45
C LEU A 893 -45.24 17.59 18.52
N SER A 894 -46.05 18.10 17.55
CA SER A 894 -47.43 17.64 17.18
C SER A 894 -48.12 18.44 16.02
N ASN A 895 -48.94 17.88 15.11
CA ASN A 895 -49.59 18.64 14.01
C ASN A 895 -48.62 19.55 13.22
N GLY A 896 -47.35 19.18 13.28
CA GLY A 896 -46.33 20.14 13.55
C GLY A 896 -45.85 20.95 12.37
N ARG A 897 -46.42 22.14 12.20
CA ARG A 897 -46.02 23.18 13.16
C ARG A 897 -44.79 22.68 13.99
N VAL A 898 -43.60 22.56 13.35
CA VAL A 898 -42.20 22.39 13.83
C VAL A 898 -41.90 23.67 14.62
N TYR A 899 -40.94 23.68 15.54
CA TYR A 899 -40.85 24.81 16.44
C TYR A 899 -39.59 24.79 17.33
N ALA A 900 -38.61 25.70 17.37
CA ALA A 900 -37.98 26.70 16.52
C ALA A 900 -37.24 27.83 17.37
N GLY A 901 -35.94 28.20 17.18
CA GLY A 901 -35.36 29.49 17.71
C GLY A 901 -34.36 29.60 18.89
N GLY A 902 -33.32 30.51 18.95
CA GLY A 902 -32.09 30.72 19.85
C GLY A 902 -31.71 32.08 20.59
N ALA A 903 -30.50 32.32 21.13
CA ALA A 903 -30.13 33.39 22.09
C ALA A 903 -29.61 34.88 21.77
N PHE A 904 -29.35 35.51 20.60
CA PHE A 904 -30.28 35.84 19.53
C PHE A 904 -30.00 37.17 18.71
N THR A 905 -30.01 38.45 19.07
CA THR A 905 -30.12 39.66 18.17
C THR A 905 -31.03 39.71 16.87
N PHE A 906 -31.12 38.75 15.92
CA PHE A 906 -31.95 38.77 14.65
C PHE A 906 -32.35 37.31 14.14
N MET A 907 -33.46 36.85 13.49
CA MET A 907 -33.44 35.56 12.65
C MET A 907 -33.88 35.94 11.28
N SER A 908 -33.25 35.54 10.21
CA SER A 908 -33.56 35.81 8.81
C SER A 908 -33.74 37.27 8.43
N GLY A 909 -33.76 38.19 9.38
CA GLY A 909 -33.51 39.61 9.27
C GLY A 909 -34.56 40.61 9.67
N ALA A 910 -35.84 40.36 9.44
CA ALA A 910 -36.93 41.23 9.87
C ALA A 910 -37.21 40.93 11.35
N PRO A 911 -36.27 41.28 12.23
CA PRO A 911 -35.64 40.37 13.19
C PRO A 911 -36.69 39.69 14.12
N TYR A 912 -36.61 38.50 14.75
CA TYR A 912 -37.51 38.20 15.91
C TYR A 912 -36.83 37.61 17.13
N ASN A 913 -37.21 37.99 18.35
CA ASN A 913 -36.29 38.11 19.48
C ASN A 913 -36.35 37.27 20.79
N ARG A 914 -36.65 35.98 20.79
CA ARG A 914 -36.77 35.13 21.99
C ARG A 914 -37.54 33.73 21.98
N LEU A 915 -38.40 33.29 21.03
CA LEU A 915 -38.96 31.91 20.74
C LEU A 915 -39.59 31.92 19.27
N ALA A 916 -39.79 30.88 18.42
CA ALA A 916 -40.21 31.01 16.96
C ALA A 916 -41.55 30.37 16.37
N ALA A 917 -42.37 31.01 15.49
CA ALA A 917 -43.60 30.45 14.78
C ALA A 917 -43.21 30.36 13.22
N ILE A 918 -42.64 28.60 11.72
CA ILE A 918 -41.64 28.34 10.50
C ILE A 918 -42.25 27.35 9.39
N ASP A 919 -43.59 27.16 9.11
CA ASP A 919 -44.33 26.08 8.27
C ASP A 919 -43.71 24.64 8.13
N ALA A 920 -44.25 23.47 7.65
CA ALA A 920 -43.86 22.02 7.99
C ALA A 920 -42.86 20.91 7.38
N VAL A 921 -42.37 20.78 6.11
CA VAL A 921 -41.21 20.03 5.57
C VAL A 921 -39.85 20.80 5.18
N SER A 922 -39.69 22.09 4.67
CA SER A 922 -38.39 22.91 4.70
C SER A 922 -38.14 24.52 4.67
N GLY A 923 -38.73 25.52 5.40
CA GLY A 923 -38.00 26.84 5.79
C GLY A 923 -37.92 28.35 5.13
N ALA A 924 -38.87 29.38 5.20
CA ALA A 924 -38.84 30.92 5.25
C ALA A 924 -40.12 31.85 5.68
N PRO A 925 -40.07 33.02 6.43
CA PRO A 925 -40.83 33.47 7.68
C PRO A 925 -42.37 33.49 7.97
N ASP A 926 -42.89 33.74 9.20
CA ASP A 926 -44.36 33.80 9.47
C ASP A 926 -44.83 34.61 10.70
N ALA A 927 -45.99 35.22 10.58
CA ALA A 927 -46.15 36.64 10.76
C ALA A 927 -46.44 37.19 12.16
N ALA A 928 -47.02 36.34 12.99
CA ALA A 928 -48.29 36.73 13.61
C ALA A 928 -48.38 36.52 15.10
N TRP A 929 -47.60 35.55 15.48
CA TRP A 929 -46.37 35.97 16.10
C TRP A 929 -45.67 37.18 15.54
N ASN A 930 -46.01 38.23 16.23
CA ASN A 930 -44.99 38.65 17.14
C ASN A 930 -45.19 38.21 18.58
N PRO A 931 -44.10 37.76 19.21
CA PRO A 931 -44.00 37.38 20.60
C PRO A 931 -43.99 38.47 21.61
N ASP A 932 -42.82 38.61 22.26
CA ASP A 932 -41.86 39.66 22.11
C ASP A 932 -41.16 40.38 23.34
N ALA A 933 -39.88 40.21 23.69
CA ALA A 933 -39.49 39.92 25.07
C ALA A 933 -38.16 40.10 25.94
N ASN A 934 -37.47 41.23 26.18
CA ASN A 934 -36.17 41.41 26.96
C ASN A 934 -35.27 40.30 27.76
N GLY A 935 -35.26 38.95 27.60
CA GLY A 935 -34.35 37.94 28.30
C GLY A 935 -33.99 36.59 27.59
N THR A 936 -33.77 35.43 28.27
CA THR A 936 -33.15 34.14 27.74
C THR A 936 -33.98 32.85 27.99
N VAL A 937 -34.04 31.81 27.12
CA VAL A 937 -34.92 30.56 27.05
C VAL A 937 -34.11 29.27 26.73
N PHE A 938 -34.61 28.02 26.99
CA PHE A 938 -33.91 26.72 26.76
C PHE A 938 -34.68 25.61 25.95
N ALA A 939 -35.62 24.84 26.53
CA ALA A 939 -35.85 23.38 26.26
C ALA A 939 -36.92 22.98 25.18
N LEU A 940 -37.81 21.92 25.27
CA LEU A 940 -39.00 21.63 24.37
C LEU A 940 -39.85 20.31 24.31
N THR A 941 -40.95 20.27 23.46
CA THR A 941 -42.22 19.48 23.67
C THR A 941 -43.42 19.45 22.65
N ALA A 942 -44.37 18.46 22.60
CA ALA A 942 -45.83 18.76 22.30
C ALA A 942 -46.95 17.67 22.56
N LEU A 943 -48.27 18.03 22.33
CA LEU A 943 -49.65 17.40 22.48
C LEU A 943 -50.68 18.18 23.46
N GLY A 944 -52.04 18.01 23.47
CA GLY A 944 -53.09 18.59 24.39
C GLY A 944 -54.05 19.76 23.98
N GLY A 945 -53.53 20.76 23.30
CA GLY A 945 -54.21 22.01 22.94
C GLY A 945 -53.21 23.10 22.76
N ARG A 946 -52.00 22.91 23.26
CA ARG A 946 -51.59 23.06 24.66
C ARG A 946 -50.06 23.36 24.62
N VAL A 947 -49.63 24.44 23.93
CA VAL A 947 -48.25 25.06 23.74
C VAL A 947 -47.49 25.71 25.00
N TYR A 948 -46.75 25.03 25.91
CA TYR A 948 -46.24 25.65 27.18
C TYR A 948 -44.70 25.77 27.51
N ALA A 949 -44.15 26.81 28.20
CA ALA A 949 -42.72 27.25 28.17
C ALA A 949 -42.19 28.36 29.16
N GLY A 950 -41.19 28.16 30.04
CA GLY A 950 -40.78 28.94 31.27
C GLY A 950 -40.19 30.42 31.42
N GLY A 951 -39.45 30.90 32.49
CA GLY A 951 -38.91 32.29 32.49
C GLY A 951 -37.80 33.07 33.28
N MET A 952 -37.20 34.08 32.58
CA MET A 952 -36.06 35.02 32.88
C MET A 952 -36.07 36.54 32.37
N PHE A 953 -37.10 37.15 31.75
CA PHE A 953 -37.10 38.54 31.14
C PHE A 953 -37.73 39.68 32.00
N THR A 954 -38.34 40.73 31.39
CA THR A 954 -39.01 41.85 32.12
C THR A 954 -40.16 42.56 31.35
N SER A 955 -40.76 41.93 30.33
CA SER A 955 -41.88 42.44 29.50
C SER A 955 -42.82 41.30 29.08
N VAL A 956 -44.04 41.54 28.57
CA VAL A 956 -44.95 40.85 27.60
C VAL A 956 -46.04 41.84 27.30
N SER A 957 -46.58 41.84 26.07
CA SER A 957 -47.20 42.92 25.23
C SER A 957 -47.35 44.34 25.76
N GLY A 958 -47.50 44.50 27.06
CA GLY A 958 -46.78 45.49 27.86
C GLY A 958 -47.06 45.28 29.35
N VAL A 959 -48.21 44.66 29.68
CA VAL A 959 -48.75 44.59 31.04
C VAL A 959 -47.81 43.78 31.90
N PRO A 960 -47.15 44.39 32.90
CA PRO A 960 -46.35 43.62 33.83
C PRO A 960 -47.17 42.46 34.39
N ARG A 961 -46.62 41.27 34.70
CA ARG A 961 -47.27 39.97 35.03
C ARG A 961 -46.32 39.09 35.76
N SER A 962 -46.66 38.30 36.81
CA SER A 962 -45.89 37.63 37.93
C SER A 962 -45.36 36.13 37.95
N TYR A 963 -45.21 35.30 36.88
CA TYR A 963 -44.14 34.34 36.44
C TYR A 963 -44.51 33.21 35.40
N LEU A 964 -45.59 33.24 34.59
CA LEU A 964 -45.83 32.26 33.50
C LEU A 964 -46.52 32.82 32.21
N ALA A 965 -46.11 32.45 30.99
CA ALA A 965 -46.32 33.24 29.76
C ALA A 965 -46.53 32.37 28.50
N ALA A 966 -47.73 32.31 27.89
CA ALA A 966 -48.26 31.21 27.04
C ALA A 966 -49.27 31.48 25.92
N VAL A 967 -49.62 30.53 25.04
CA VAL A 967 -50.23 30.85 23.71
C VAL A 967 -51.00 29.77 22.90
N ASP A 968 -52.16 30.02 22.27
CA ASP A 968 -53.20 29.04 21.84
C ASP A 968 -53.12 28.11 20.58
N THR A 969 -54.14 28.14 19.69
CA THR A 969 -54.33 27.34 18.45
C THR A 969 -54.94 28.09 17.26
N ALA A 970 -55.12 29.39 17.40
CA ALA A 970 -56.14 30.16 16.69
C ALA A 970 -55.63 31.48 16.09
N THR A 971 -55.06 32.38 16.90
CA THR A 971 -55.11 33.83 16.61
C THR A 971 -53.84 34.63 17.03
N GLY A 972 -53.74 35.49 18.09
CA GLY A 972 -52.45 35.76 18.85
C GLY A 972 -52.23 36.81 20.01
N THR A 973 -52.48 36.85 21.36
CA THR A 973 -53.14 36.10 22.48
C THR A 973 -52.17 35.56 23.56
N LEU A 974 -52.66 35.42 24.80
CA LEU A 974 -52.03 35.06 26.07
C LEU A 974 -53.12 35.07 27.12
N ASP A 975 -53.66 33.89 27.35
CA ASP A 975 -54.76 33.68 28.25
C ASP A 975 -54.31 34.16 29.62
N SER A 976 -55.04 35.19 29.99
CA SER A 976 -54.95 35.95 31.21
C SER A 976 -55.05 35.12 32.49
N ALA A 977 -56.26 34.61 32.81
CA ALA A 977 -56.84 34.45 34.14
C ALA A 977 -56.02 33.65 35.17
N TRP A 978 -54.98 32.94 34.74
CA TRP A 978 -53.79 32.54 35.51
C TRP A 978 -53.57 33.44 36.80
N SER A 979 -53.32 32.88 38.02
CA SER A 979 -53.53 33.48 39.40
C SER A 979 -52.42 33.99 40.46
N PRO A 980 -51.06 33.91 40.30
CA PRO A 980 -49.96 34.13 41.34
C PRO A 980 -48.85 35.30 41.55
N SER A 981 -47.58 35.20 42.11
CA SER A 981 -46.62 36.37 42.42
C SER A 981 -45.04 36.23 42.78
N ALA A 982 -43.97 36.64 41.99
CA ALA A 982 -42.58 35.99 41.79
C ALA A 982 -41.13 36.63 41.58
N SER A 983 -40.02 35.82 41.42
CA SER A 983 -38.58 36.26 41.66
C SER A 983 -37.23 35.62 41.07
N ASN A 984 -37.07 34.68 40.10
CA ASN A 984 -35.71 34.05 39.75
C ASN A 984 -35.39 33.41 38.32
N HIS A 985 -34.40 32.46 38.17
CA HIS A 985 -33.61 32.06 36.93
C HIS A 985 -33.52 30.52 36.51
N VAL A 986 -33.23 30.13 35.22
CA VAL A 986 -34.05 29.09 34.47
C VAL A 986 -33.55 27.93 33.51
N TYR A 987 -34.33 26.78 33.38
CA TYR A 987 -34.18 25.52 32.51
C TYR A 987 -35.35 24.48 31.88
N THR A 988 -36.34 23.62 32.47
CA THR A 988 -37.51 22.67 31.89
C THR A 988 -39.01 22.90 32.17
N LEU A 989 -39.97 22.37 31.42
CA LEU A 989 -41.21 21.84 31.91
C LEU A 989 -41.49 20.53 31.08
N ALA A 990 -42.48 19.71 31.43
CA ALA A 990 -43.19 18.67 30.62
C ALA A 990 -44.58 19.02 30.27
N ALA A 991 -45.37 18.21 29.56
CA ALA A 991 -46.79 18.19 29.70
C ALA A 991 -47.27 16.73 29.66
N SER A 992 -48.50 16.38 29.29
CA SER A 992 -49.03 15.02 29.02
C SER A 992 -50.48 14.69 29.32
N GLY A 993 -51.42 15.41 28.70
CA GLY A 993 -52.84 15.07 28.69
C GLY A 993 -53.81 16.17 29.14
N ALA A 994 -54.27 16.09 30.39
CA ALA A 994 -54.66 17.24 31.18
C ALA A 994 -54.33 17.20 32.72
N THR A 995 -53.05 17.32 33.22
CA THR A 995 -52.64 17.38 34.66
C THR A 995 -51.29 18.12 35.20
N VAL A 996 -50.76 19.32 34.76
CA VAL A 996 -49.32 19.88 34.62
C VAL A 996 -48.19 19.97 35.79
N TYR A 997 -47.10 19.14 35.75
CA TYR A 997 -45.98 18.83 36.75
C TYR A 997 -44.56 19.53 36.83
N ALA A 998 -44.47 20.82 37.14
CA ALA A 998 -43.49 21.60 37.92
C ALA A 998 -41.94 21.34 38.08
N GLY A 999 -41.16 22.38 38.42
CA GLY A 999 -39.69 22.52 38.63
C GLY A 999 -38.76 23.62 37.91
N GLY A 1000 -38.03 24.47 38.69
CA GLY A 1000 -37.17 25.67 38.52
C GLY A 1000 -37.11 26.87 39.60
N ASN A 1001 -35.96 27.34 40.16
CA ASN A 1001 -35.80 28.19 41.41
C ASN A 1001 -36.86 29.29 41.83
N PHE A 1002 -37.35 29.45 43.09
CA PHE A 1002 -37.96 30.72 43.65
C PHE A 1002 -37.57 31.15 45.09
N THR A 1003 -38.19 32.23 45.60
CA THR A 1003 -38.28 32.61 47.02
C THR A 1003 -39.62 32.36 47.76
N THR A 1004 -40.81 32.35 47.12
CA THR A 1004 -42.13 32.60 47.79
C THR A 1004 -43.42 32.35 46.92
N ILE A 1005 -43.90 31.15 46.51
CA ILE A 1005 -45.07 30.95 45.58
C ILE A 1005 -46.28 31.92 45.83
N ASN A 1006 -46.65 32.86 44.95
CA ASN A 1006 -47.72 33.84 45.23
C ASN A 1006 -47.48 34.71 46.47
N GLY A 1007 -46.28 34.69 47.03
CA GLY A 1007 -45.99 34.92 48.44
C GLY A 1007 -45.79 33.64 49.28
N ASP A 1008 -46.76 32.73 49.33
CA ASP A 1008 -46.72 31.44 50.06
C ASP A 1008 -45.40 30.68 49.79
N PRO A 1009 -44.52 30.44 50.77
CA PRO A 1009 -43.23 29.77 50.58
C PRO A 1009 -43.16 28.36 51.16
N SER A 1010 -44.28 27.85 51.68
CA SER A 1010 -44.38 26.64 52.50
C SER A 1010 -43.67 25.42 51.94
N TYR A 1011 -43.69 25.20 50.64
CA TYR A 1011 -42.97 24.09 50.07
C TYR A 1011 -41.57 24.56 49.85
N GLN A 1012 -40.60 23.65 49.84
CA GLN A 1012 -39.42 23.88 49.02
C GLN A 1012 -39.80 23.95 47.51
N ARG A 1013 -38.88 23.52 46.65
CA ARG A 1013 -38.86 23.84 45.22
C ARG A 1013 -39.51 22.79 44.23
N LEU A 1014 -40.80 22.90 43.85
CA LEU A 1014 -41.63 22.04 42.93
C LEU A 1014 -42.35 22.86 41.89
N VAL A 1015 -43.20 22.29 41.00
CA VAL A 1015 -44.68 22.54 41.16
C VAL A 1015 -45.84 21.89 40.39
N ALA A 1016 -46.97 21.76 41.05
CA ALA A 1016 -48.26 21.53 40.42
C ALA A 1016 -48.85 22.81 39.77
N LEU A 1017 -49.18 22.76 38.49
CA LEU A 1017 -50.13 23.63 37.79
C LEU A 1017 -51.16 22.80 36.95
N ASP A 1018 -52.48 22.80 37.11
CA ASP A 1018 -53.43 21.86 36.39
C ASP A 1018 -53.91 22.22 34.96
N ALA A 1019 -54.08 21.26 34.06
CA ALA A 1019 -54.25 21.51 32.64
C ALA A 1019 -55.39 22.40 32.10
N PHE A 1020 -56.41 22.79 32.85
CA PHE A 1020 -57.51 23.63 32.31
C PHE A 1020 -58.01 24.74 33.24
N ASN A 1021 -57.98 24.52 34.54
CA ASN A 1021 -58.16 25.57 35.54
C ASN A 1021 -57.01 25.57 36.55
N GLY A 1022 -55.87 25.01 36.15
CA GLY A 1022 -54.79 24.69 37.04
C GLY A 1022 -54.47 25.67 38.09
N ALA A 1023 -54.69 25.25 39.30
CA ALA A 1023 -54.43 25.92 40.53
C ALA A 1023 -53.29 25.14 41.18
N PRO A 1024 -53.22 25.04 42.51
CA PRO A 1024 -53.03 23.76 43.15
C PRO A 1024 -54.38 23.08 43.41
N THR A 1025 -54.31 21.72 43.55
CA THR A 1025 -55.14 19.49 45.19
C THR A 1025 -54.67 19.15 46.68
N PRO A 1026 -55.34 19.59 47.75
CA PRO A 1026 -54.67 20.04 48.97
C PRO A 1026 -53.85 18.96 49.71
N GLY A 1027 -52.91 19.35 50.57
CA GLY A 1027 -52.14 18.41 51.43
C GLY A 1027 -50.97 17.68 50.77
N TRP A 1028 -50.83 17.85 49.48
CA TRP A 1028 -49.97 18.93 49.02
C TRP A 1028 -49.31 19.81 50.06
N GLY A 1029 -48.02 19.53 50.26
CA GLY A 1029 -47.65 19.19 51.63
C GLY A 1029 -46.30 18.51 51.81
N ILE A 1030 -46.25 17.25 52.14
CA ILE A 1030 -45.09 16.61 52.75
C ILE A 1030 -43.75 16.43 51.97
N TYR A 1031 -43.48 17.10 50.85
CA TYR A 1031 -42.49 16.63 49.89
C TYR A 1031 -41.49 17.68 49.36
N GLY A 1032 -40.95 18.69 50.08
CA GLY A 1032 -40.26 19.84 49.41
C GLY A 1032 -38.77 20.22 49.51
N ALA A 1033 -38.22 20.74 48.39
CA ALA A 1033 -36.81 21.00 48.08
C ALA A 1033 -36.05 22.21 48.59
N ASN A 1034 -34.75 22.08 48.87
CA ASN A 1034 -33.94 23.23 49.25
C ASN A 1034 -33.31 24.08 48.11
N ALA A 1035 -33.32 23.68 46.82
CA ALA A 1035 -32.81 24.50 45.70
C ALA A 1035 -33.45 24.20 44.28
N ALA A 1036 -32.91 24.73 43.17
CA ALA A 1036 -33.65 25.09 41.93
C ALA A 1036 -33.84 24.17 40.68
N VAL A 1037 -35.04 23.65 40.52
CA VAL A 1037 -35.55 22.62 39.58
C VAL A 1037 -35.12 22.67 37.99
N ASN A 1038 -33.93 22.35 37.35
CA ASN A 1038 -33.36 21.83 35.97
C ASN A 1038 -33.19 20.19 35.61
N THR A 1039 -33.92 19.06 35.09
CA THR A 1039 -35.14 18.42 34.26
C THR A 1039 -36.24 17.46 34.76
N LEU A 1040 -37.23 17.04 33.91
CA LEU A 1040 -38.06 15.80 34.01
C LEU A 1040 -38.10 14.94 32.68
N VAL A 1041 -38.99 13.95 32.28
CA VAL A 1041 -39.58 13.50 30.91
C VAL A 1041 -40.89 12.68 31.03
N ILE A 1042 -41.31 11.90 30.03
CA ILE A 1042 -42.58 11.17 29.99
C ILE A 1042 -42.44 9.83 29.24
N SER A 1043 -43.54 9.09 29.15
CA SER A 1043 -43.77 7.80 28.53
C SER A 1043 -45.21 7.30 28.87
N GLY A 1044 -46.23 8.16 29.09
CA GLY A 1044 -47.57 7.71 29.57
C GLY A 1044 -48.04 8.06 31.00
N SER A 1045 -48.01 7.08 31.94
CA SER A 1045 -48.19 7.24 33.41
C SER A 1045 -46.92 7.10 34.30
N THR A 1046 -46.13 6.00 34.25
CA THR A 1046 -45.07 5.68 35.26
C THR A 1046 -43.82 6.64 35.34
N VAL A 1047 -43.85 7.96 35.70
CA VAL A 1047 -42.79 9.09 35.65
C VAL A 1047 -41.37 8.73 36.10
N TYR A 1048 -40.24 9.41 35.77
CA TYR A 1048 -38.90 9.01 36.31
C TYR A 1048 -37.82 10.14 36.71
N ALA A 1049 -37.73 10.93 37.82
CA ALA A 1049 -36.97 12.22 38.11
C ALA A 1049 -35.54 12.33 38.84
N GLY A 1050 -34.88 13.48 39.11
CA GLY A 1050 -33.37 13.51 39.25
C GLY A 1050 -32.59 14.68 39.90
N GLY A 1051 -31.34 14.46 40.39
CA GLY A 1051 -30.87 15.12 41.62
C GLY A 1051 -29.40 15.67 41.92
N VAL A 1052 -29.13 16.63 42.87
CA VAL A 1052 -27.87 17.00 43.63
C VAL A 1052 -27.79 17.53 45.14
N PHE A 1053 -28.84 17.84 45.92
CA PHE A 1053 -28.92 18.36 47.32
C PHE A 1053 -29.36 17.41 48.53
N THR A 1054 -28.48 16.73 49.28
CA THR A 1054 -28.77 15.51 50.11
C THR A 1054 -30.12 15.31 50.86
N ASN A 1055 -30.25 15.44 52.19
CA ASN A 1055 -31.17 14.62 53.03
C ASN A 1055 -32.12 15.37 54.01
N ILE A 1056 -33.39 14.91 54.18
CA ILE A 1056 -34.32 15.45 55.22
C ILE A 1056 -35.50 14.54 55.72
N GLY A 1057 -36.02 13.55 54.95
CA GLY A 1057 -37.25 12.78 55.27
C GLY A 1057 -37.12 11.37 55.93
N GLY A 1058 -37.58 10.30 55.26
CA GLY A 1058 -37.57 8.87 55.69
C GLY A 1058 -36.57 7.91 55.00
N LEU A 1059 -36.42 7.91 53.67
CA LEU A 1059 -35.32 7.32 52.88
C LEU A 1059 -35.00 8.23 51.69
N THR A 1060 -33.80 8.82 51.61
CA THR A 1060 -33.51 9.95 50.71
C THR A 1060 -33.00 9.42 49.45
N ARG A 1061 -32.99 10.30 48.51
CA ARG A 1061 -32.40 10.01 47.27
C ARG A 1061 -31.17 10.92 47.25
N GLN A 1062 -30.03 10.41 46.83
CA GLN A 1062 -28.77 11.13 46.94
C GLN A 1062 -28.22 11.18 45.55
N TYR A 1063 -28.74 12.18 44.86
CA TYR A 1063 -28.50 12.59 43.51
C TYR A 1063 -29.61 12.21 42.45
N LEU A 1064 -30.83 11.72 42.81
CA LEU A 1064 -32.14 11.68 42.03
C LEU A 1064 -33.49 11.78 42.78
N ALA A 1065 -34.68 11.75 42.12
CA ALA A 1065 -35.86 10.93 42.54
C ALA A 1065 -37.29 11.17 42.02
N ALA A 1066 -38.23 10.37 42.51
CA ALA A 1066 -39.39 9.72 41.88
C ALA A 1066 -40.76 10.03 42.55
N LEU A 1067 -41.89 9.44 42.12
CA LEU A 1067 -43.25 9.50 42.75
C LEU A 1067 -44.41 8.63 42.07
N ASP A 1068 -44.46 7.29 42.16
CA ASP A 1068 -45.50 6.42 41.56
C ASP A 1068 -46.89 6.94 41.24
N LEU A 1069 -47.39 6.89 40.01
CA LEU A 1069 -48.64 7.53 39.69
C LEU A 1069 -49.85 6.81 40.27
N ALA A 1070 -49.92 5.54 40.81
CA ALA A 1070 -50.98 4.44 41.13
C ALA A 1070 -52.11 4.34 42.26
N ARG A 1071 -52.04 5.01 43.43
CA ARG A 1071 -52.60 4.88 44.81
C ARG A 1071 -52.86 6.23 45.63
N GLY A 1072 -51.95 7.23 45.87
CA GLY A 1072 -52.34 8.56 46.49
C GLY A 1072 -51.40 9.68 47.11
N ASN A 1073 -50.06 9.71 47.03
CA ASN A 1073 -49.19 10.82 46.51
C ASN A 1073 -47.65 10.63 46.73
N THR A 1074 -47.18 9.43 47.10
CA THR A 1074 -46.08 9.27 48.08
C THR A 1074 -44.64 8.96 47.62
N ILE A 1075 -43.95 7.96 48.21
CA ILE A 1075 -42.49 7.80 48.17
C ILE A 1075 -42.15 6.27 48.38
N THR A 1076 -41.99 5.34 47.39
CA THR A 1076 -41.52 3.93 47.70
C THR A 1076 -40.01 3.73 47.91
N THR A 1077 -39.42 2.68 47.33
CA THR A 1077 -38.49 1.78 48.03
C THR A 1077 -37.00 2.16 47.96
N TRP A 1078 -36.41 1.98 46.79
CA TRP A 1078 -35.67 3.11 46.27
C TRP A 1078 -34.29 3.50 46.84
N SER A 1079 -33.28 2.62 46.92
CA SER A 1079 -31.92 3.09 47.31
C SER A 1079 -30.71 2.35 46.72
N PRO A 1080 -30.47 2.50 45.43
CA PRO A 1080 -28.44 3.13 44.81
C PRO A 1080 -27.96 4.31 45.74
N VAL A 1081 -26.99 5.15 45.31
CA VAL A 1081 -26.52 6.49 45.86
C VAL A 1081 -25.58 7.23 44.87
N ALA A 1082 -25.30 8.54 44.97
CA ALA A 1082 -24.03 9.21 44.55
C ALA A 1082 -23.82 10.68 45.02
N ASN A 1083 -23.20 11.60 44.23
CA ASN A 1083 -22.33 12.66 44.78
C ASN A 1083 -21.91 13.97 43.98
N GLY A 1084 -22.66 14.63 43.06
CA GLY A 1084 -22.28 15.97 42.51
C GLY A 1084 -23.25 16.69 41.52
N ALA A 1085 -22.88 17.85 40.92
CA ALA A 1085 -23.58 18.73 39.92
C ALA A 1085 -24.53 18.14 38.88
N VAL A 1086 -25.46 18.91 38.26
CA VAL A 1086 -26.29 18.42 37.12
C VAL A 1086 -26.85 19.39 35.96
N ASN A 1087 -26.91 18.99 34.63
CA ASN A 1087 -27.86 19.36 33.51
C ASN A 1087 -28.40 18.54 32.16
N ALA A 1088 -28.44 17.18 31.74
CA ALA A 1088 -29.36 16.42 30.65
C ALA A 1088 -30.05 14.91 30.68
N LEU A 1089 -31.25 14.49 30.06
CA LEU A 1089 -32.07 13.13 30.16
C LEU A 1089 -32.95 12.32 28.96
N ALA A 1090 -33.58 11.05 28.92
CA ALA A 1090 -34.61 10.42 27.93
C ALA A 1090 -34.96 8.85 27.90
N VAL A 1091 -35.73 8.16 26.94
CA VAL A 1091 -36.80 7.06 27.21
C VAL A 1091 -37.39 5.85 26.28
N SER A 1092 -37.82 4.67 26.89
CA SER A 1092 -38.92 3.60 26.67
C SER A 1092 -38.72 2.10 27.22
N GLY A 1093 -39.74 1.27 27.68
CA GLY A 1093 -39.74 -0.23 28.04
C GLY A 1093 -39.43 -1.13 29.37
N GLY A 1094 -39.04 -0.70 30.62
CA GLY A 1094 -37.92 -1.01 31.66
C GLY A 1094 -37.36 -0.05 32.87
N ALA A 1095 -36.68 1.14 32.70
CA ALA A 1095 -35.76 1.96 33.55
C ALA A 1095 -35.34 3.46 33.07
N VAL A 1096 -34.11 4.13 33.15
CA VAL A 1096 -33.51 5.50 32.64
C VAL A 1096 -31.96 5.75 32.85
N TYR A 1097 -31.14 6.07 31.81
CA TYR A 1097 -29.61 5.97 31.77
C TYR A 1097 -28.96 7.44 32.08
N ALA A 1098 -27.83 7.79 32.81
CA ALA A 1098 -27.55 9.18 33.49
C ALA A 1098 -26.11 9.85 33.77
N GLY A 1099 -25.88 11.13 34.25
CA GLY A 1099 -24.56 11.85 34.59
C GLY A 1099 -24.24 13.41 34.12
N GLY A 1100 -22.95 14.03 34.04
CA GLY A 1100 -22.11 15.44 34.27
C GLY A 1100 -21.38 16.37 35.51
N ALA A 1101 -21.42 16.37 36.92
CA ALA A 1101 -20.37 16.13 38.03
C ALA A 1101 -20.90 15.29 39.27
N PHE A 1102 -20.25 14.24 39.87
CA PHE A 1102 -20.59 13.18 40.96
C PHE A 1102 -19.21 12.47 41.18
N THR A 1103 -19.10 11.13 41.35
CA THR A 1103 -17.97 10.25 40.91
C THR A 1103 -18.19 8.72 41.05
N ALA A 1104 -19.16 8.21 41.81
CA ALA A 1104 -19.58 6.79 41.84
C ALA A 1104 -21.10 6.49 42.11
N ILE A 1105 -21.67 5.44 41.50
CA ILE A 1105 -23.09 4.97 41.55
C ILE A 1105 -23.32 3.88 42.57
N GLY A 1106 -24.22 4.03 43.53
CA GLY A 1106 -24.38 3.01 44.58
C GLY A 1106 -23.10 2.86 45.41
N GLY A 1107 -22.21 3.87 45.37
CA GLY A 1107 -20.81 3.77 45.79
C GLY A 1107 -19.87 3.10 44.78
N VAL A 1108 -20.37 2.62 43.64
CA VAL A 1108 -19.65 1.87 42.62
C VAL A 1108 -19.14 2.80 41.51
N THR A 1109 -17.83 2.91 41.38
CA THR A 1109 -17.11 3.77 40.43
C THR A 1109 -17.10 3.21 39.02
N ARG A 1110 -16.85 4.10 38.06
CA ARG A 1110 -16.33 3.88 36.71
C ARG A 1110 -15.57 5.20 36.38
N SER A 1111 -16.08 6.16 35.59
CA SER A 1111 -15.57 7.56 35.59
C SER A 1111 -16.65 8.68 35.70
N HIS A 1112 -17.49 9.02 34.70
CA HIS A 1112 -18.58 10.03 34.74
C HIS A 1112 -20.23 9.80 34.65
N LEU A 1113 -21.01 8.66 34.57
CA LEU A 1113 -22.42 8.32 33.98
C LEU A 1113 -23.21 7.10 34.54
N ALA A 1114 -24.50 6.81 34.25
CA ALA A 1114 -25.31 5.68 34.80
C ALA A 1114 -26.35 4.91 33.96
N ALA A 1115 -26.89 3.81 34.53
CA ALA A 1115 -28.16 3.09 34.25
C ALA A 1115 -28.24 1.78 35.09
N VAL A 1116 -29.40 1.10 35.30
CA VAL A 1116 -29.81 0.08 36.33
C VAL A 1116 -31.27 -0.48 36.21
N ASP A 1117 -31.53 -1.75 36.65
CA ASP A 1117 -32.84 -2.49 36.82
C ASP A 1117 -34.01 -1.80 37.59
N ALA A 1118 -35.25 -2.33 37.42
CA ALA A 1118 -36.52 -1.88 38.04
C ALA A 1118 -36.94 -2.36 39.41
N ALA A 1119 -36.12 -3.13 40.08
CA ALA A 1119 -36.22 -3.25 41.52
C ALA A 1119 -35.39 -2.17 42.23
N GLY A 1120 -34.21 -1.85 41.71
CA GLY A 1120 -33.23 -1.04 42.43
C GLY A 1120 -31.76 -1.34 42.16
N ALA A 1121 -31.41 -2.11 41.14
CA ALA A 1121 -30.16 -2.89 41.14
C ALA A 1121 -29.31 -2.69 39.89
N LEU A 1122 -28.09 -2.15 40.07
CA LEU A 1122 -27.24 -1.81 38.93
C LEU A 1122 -26.97 -3.02 38.06
N THR A 1123 -27.15 -2.88 36.74
CA THR A 1123 -26.76 -3.96 35.82
C THR A 1123 -25.41 -3.63 35.17
N SER A 1124 -25.21 -3.82 33.88
CA SER A 1124 -23.91 -4.20 33.31
C SER A 1124 -23.13 -3.15 32.49
N TRP A 1125 -23.76 -2.41 31.58
CA TRP A 1125 -23.11 -1.70 30.45
C TRP A 1125 -21.82 -0.87 30.78
N ASP A 1126 -20.67 -1.15 30.07
CA ASP A 1126 -19.19 -0.94 30.39
C ASP A 1126 -18.21 -0.48 29.21
N PRO A 1127 -17.46 0.71 29.06
CA PRO A 1127 -16.08 0.98 29.57
C PRO A 1127 -15.40 2.46 29.64
N ASP A 1128 -16.04 3.67 29.62
CA ASP A 1128 -15.68 5.02 30.30
C ASP A 1128 -15.91 6.42 29.62
N ALA A 1129 -15.73 7.57 30.34
CA ALA A 1129 -15.38 8.94 29.86
C ALA A 1129 -14.99 9.87 31.03
N ASN A 1130 -14.55 11.11 30.79
CA ASN A 1130 -13.80 11.93 31.78
C ASN A 1130 -14.32 13.36 32.11
N ASN A 1131 -15.37 13.83 31.43
CA ASN A 1131 -15.98 15.15 31.66
C ASN A 1131 -17.43 15.04 31.12
N THR A 1132 -18.00 16.07 30.48
CA THR A 1132 -19.30 16.56 30.93
C THR A 1132 -20.56 16.76 29.93
N VAL A 1133 -21.08 15.81 29.05
CA VAL A 1133 -22.31 15.72 28.04
C VAL A 1133 -23.03 17.09 27.76
N ASN A 1134 -24.18 17.25 27.08
CA ASN A 1134 -25.34 17.93 27.66
C ASN A 1134 -26.80 17.55 27.14
N ALA A 1135 -27.15 16.48 26.36
CA ALA A 1135 -28.53 15.88 26.30
C ALA A 1135 -28.83 14.56 25.57
N LEU A 1136 -29.95 13.90 26.00
CA LEU A 1136 -30.26 12.46 26.00
C LEU A 1136 -31.56 12.33 25.14
N ALA A 1137 -31.70 11.34 24.23
CA ALA A 1137 -32.93 10.72 23.66
C ALA A 1137 -32.64 9.57 22.68
N VAL A 1138 -33.51 9.28 21.70
CA VAL A 1138 -34.30 8.02 21.65
C VAL A 1138 -34.66 7.45 20.26
N VAL A 1139 -34.52 6.13 20.04
CA VAL A 1139 -35.47 5.22 19.31
C VAL A 1139 -35.14 3.73 19.53
N GLY A 1140 -36.14 2.90 19.82
CA GLY A 1140 -36.23 1.50 19.34
C GLY A 1140 -35.44 0.42 20.07
N ASN A 1141 -34.10 0.42 20.03
CA ASN A 1141 -33.22 -0.07 21.11
C ASN A 1141 -32.07 0.93 21.36
N ALA A 1142 -32.11 2.15 20.79
CA ALA A 1142 -31.02 3.12 20.72
C ALA A 1142 -31.27 4.53 21.24
N VAL A 1143 -30.15 5.19 21.51
CA VAL A 1143 -30.03 6.18 22.57
C VAL A 1143 -28.95 7.19 22.24
N TYR A 1144 -29.01 8.47 22.63
CA TYR A 1144 -28.26 9.52 21.88
C TYR A 1144 -27.79 10.80 22.64
N ALA A 1145 -26.50 11.24 22.49
CA ALA A 1145 -25.73 12.11 23.42
C ALA A 1145 -24.37 12.72 23.09
N GLY A 1146 -23.97 13.85 23.66
CA GLY A 1146 -22.62 14.42 23.53
C GLY A 1146 -22.39 15.77 24.18
N GLY A 1147 -21.19 16.36 24.16
CA GLY A 1147 -20.72 16.70 25.50
C GLY A 1147 -19.56 17.54 25.97
N LEU A 1148 -19.69 18.04 27.21
CA LEU A 1148 -18.56 18.64 27.89
C LEU A 1148 -17.39 17.65 28.21
N PHE A 1149 -17.38 16.37 27.77
CA PHE A 1149 -16.25 15.39 27.88
C PHE A 1149 -14.95 15.81 27.19
N THR A 1150 -13.88 15.04 27.46
CA THR A 1150 -12.67 14.96 26.64
C THR A 1150 -11.95 13.58 26.48
N ALA A 1151 -12.47 12.42 26.94
CA ALA A 1151 -11.90 11.05 26.78
C ALA A 1151 -12.97 9.97 27.10
N VAL A 1152 -12.88 8.71 26.62
CA VAL A 1152 -13.76 7.54 26.92
C VAL A 1152 -12.97 6.34 27.46
N GLY A 1153 -12.68 6.25 28.76
CA GLY A 1153 -12.04 5.02 29.28
C GLY A 1153 -10.78 4.58 28.51
N GLY A 1154 -10.07 5.56 27.93
CA GLY A 1154 -9.21 5.38 26.76
C GLY A 1154 -9.68 6.19 25.56
N GLU A 1155 -10.67 5.68 24.82
CA GLU A 1155 -11.01 6.03 23.44
C GLU A 1155 -11.26 7.54 23.19
N PRO A 1156 -10.55 8.19 22.24
CA PRO A 1156 -10.64 9.63 21.93
C PRO A 1156 -11.53 9.96 20.72
N VAL A 1157 -12.69 10.56 20.98
CA VAL A 1157 -13.84 10.58 20.07
C VAL A 1157 -14.57 11.96 20.01
N PRO A 1158 -13.97 13.10 19.62
CA PRO A 1158 -14.29 14.40 20.28
C PRO A 1158 -15.65 15.17 20.14
N GLY A 1159 -16.86 14.58 20.24
CA GLY A 1159 -17.96 15.25 21.03
C GLY A 1159 -19.43 14.74 21.12
N LEU A 1160 -19.83 13.53 20.67
CA LEU A 1160 -21.19 12.92 20.85
C LEU A 1160 -21.20 11.48 20.33
N ALA A 1161 -21.98 10.54 20.88
CA ALA A 1161 -21.27 9.50 21.63
C ALA A 1161 -21.62 8.00 21.51
N LEU A 1162 -21.82 7.41 20.33
CA LEU A 1162 -22.67 6.22 20.13
C LEU A 1162 -22.26 4.84 20.67
N LEU A 1163 -23.24 4.12 21.25
CA LEU A 1163 -23.12 2.77 21.77
C LEU A 1163 -24.09 1.69 21.10
N PRO A 1164 -23.79 0.37 20.90
CA PRO A 1164 -24.74 -0.76 20.50
C PRO A 1164 -25.23 -1.84 21.55
N PRO A 1165 -26.55 -1.99 21.88
CA PRO A 1165 -27.22 -2.51 23.12
C PRO A 1165 -26.76 -3.74 23.86
#